data_AF-A0A812IPA0-F1
#
_entry.id   AF-A0A812IPA0-F1
#
_cell.length_a   1.000
_cell.length_b   1.000
_cell.length_c   1.000
_cell.angle_alpha   90.00
_cell.angle_beta   90.00
_cell.angle_gamma   90.00
#
_symmetry.space_group_name_H-M   'P 1'
#
loop_
_entity.id
_entity.type
_entity.pdbx_description
1 polymer ?
#
loop_
_entity_poly.entity_id
_entity_poly.type
_entity_poly.pdbx_seq_one_letter_code
_entity_poly.pdbx_strand_id
1 'polypeptide(L)'
;MVSRCMREGIGFGVVLIREGAEARLENDAQQPDVFHIGTEAEIVDFNQADNGLLGIVTRGRRKFMVLESYETADHLLIGRVDFLAEEAPGELLPEHDALVSVLKELTQHPLVQKLNIEVDFAEARSVSLRLAELLPIEPEIKQALLQLRWPRAIATATDKARAEIKQANALDMAAAQQNGIDQPLIDRLLLDDTGIDRMIEGILQVDALADPVGEVSDLRYQPSGIQVGKMRVPLGVIAMIYESRPNVTVDAASLSIKSGNACILRGGSEAFASNQAIGKCVSQGLAQAGLPVTAVQLLNTTDRDAVGELLTLDEYVDVIVPRGGKGLIERIMRNSSIPIIKHLDGVCHVYIDAEANIDMAADIAFNSKVEKFAVCNALETLLVHEQAAPLVLPELCQRFQVAGVEVRGCERTLEVVGHVKPAVEADWYEEYLGPVLAVRVVDGLDQAIAHINQYGSQHTDAIVTTDYARARRFVTEVDSASVMVNTSTQFADGFEYGLGAEVGISTDKIHARGPVGLEGLTSQKYVVYGNGEIRKRCHLHAAQAAREELNLSSVHLILSARPGLVADDSELRRSGLSYTIDTLVAWTHAHPGVLPCWIMGQDAFATLPIWHRWLELMQWCNIIVLRRPGDERVEPAEVAQLCRRHEVDVMDDQKIGQIYRVHRPMLEVSATDVRDRLKKGLPAKDLLADPALDVSNLTPITDFMVLVTGTSNRHVKSLVDQVIEAAKGFGGRVRGVEGRESNEWVLVDLGDVIVHAMQKEAREFYDLERLWAEMPADSETRV
;
A
#
# COMPACT_ATOMS: atom_id res chain seq x y z
N MET A 1 37.81 34.51 -0.23
CA MET A 1 36.47 33.91 -0.42
C MET A 1 35.42 34.45 0.56
N VAL A 2 35.48 34.13 1.86
CA VAL A 2 34.45 34.46 2.88
C VAL A 2 33.98 35.92 2.86
N SER A 3 34.91 36.88 2.88
CA SER A 3 34.58 38.32 2.86
C SER A 3 33.90 38.80 1.57
N ARG A 4 34.01 38.03 0.48
CA ARG A 4 33.28 38.30 -0.77
C ARG A 4 31.86 37.76 -0.68
N CYS A 5 31.70 36.52 -0.22
CA CYS A 5 30.40 35.89 0.03
C CYS A 5 29.52 36.76 0.95
N MET A 6 30.09 37.26 2.05
CA MET A 6 29.37 38.14 2.98
C MET A 6 28.96 39.49 2.36
N ARG A 7 29.81 40.08 1.52
CA ARG A 7 29.57 41.42 0.95
C ARG A 7 28.55 41.39 -0.19
N GLU A 8 28.63 40.36 -1.02
CA GLU A 8 27.78 40.20 -2.21
C GLU A 8 26.52 39.38 -1.90
N GLY A 9 26.41 38.81 -0.69
CA GLY A 9 25.28 37.99 -0.29
C GLY A 9 25.17 36.69 -1.07
N ILE A 10 26.30 36.15 -1.52
CA ILE A 10 26.39 34.95 -2.36
C ILE A 10 27.00 33.77 -1.58
N GLY A 11 26.51 32.57 -1.84
CA GLY A 11 27.08 31.34 -1.28
C GLY A 11 28.41 30.95 -1.92
N PHE A 12 29.01 29.86 -1.44
CA PHE A 12 30.18 29.22 -2.04
C PHE A 12 30.00 27.71 -2.11
N GLY A 13 30.72 27.03 -2.99
CA GLY A 13 30.61 25.58 -3.14
C GLY A 13 31.47 24.81 -2.14
N VAL A 14 30.94 23.72 -1.59
CA VAL A 14 31.68 22.75 -0.77
C VAL A 14 31.66 21.40 -1.47
N VAL A 15 32.83 20.79 -1.65
CA VAL A 15 33.05 19.48 -2.29
C VAL A 15 34.03 18.67 -1.46
N LEU A 16 33.87 17.34 -1.48
CA LEU A 16 34.78 16.44 -0.76
C LEU A 16 36.08 16.27 -1.55
N ILE A 17 37.23 16.39 -0.87
CA ILE A 17 38.55 16.12 -1.45
C ILE A 17 38.80 14.61 -1.44
N ARG A 18 39.10 14.06 -2.61
CA ARG A 18 39.47 12.66 -2.82
C ARG A 18 40.96 12.42 -2.59
N GLU A 19 41.80 13.35 -3.04
CA GLU A 19 43.26 13.29 -2.86
C GLU A 19 43.84 14.72 -2.85
N GLY A 20 44.79 15.01 -1.95
CA GLY A 20 45.40 16.35 -1.80
C GLY A 20 45.00 17.07 -0.50
N ALA A 21 45.36 18.35 -0.37
CA ALA A 21 45.18 19.16 0.84
C ALA A 21 44.21 20.34 0.65
N GLU A 22 43.50 20.72 1.72
CA GLU A 22 42.50 21.80 1.74
C GLU A 22 43.13 23.20 1.62
N ALA A 23 44.29 23.40 2.25
CA ALA A 23 45.05 24.64 2.18
C ALA A 23 46.44 24.32 1.66
N ARG A 24 46.80 24.88 0.49
CA ARG A 24 48.15 24.76 -0.03
C ARG A 24 49.14 25.54 0.83
N LEU A 25 50.26 24.90 1.16
CA LEU A 25 51.49 25.59 1.54
C LEU A 25 52.26 25.92 0.26
N GLU A 26 53.16 26.92 0.30
CA GLU A 26 53.91 27.45 -0.87
C GLU A 26 54.66 26.39 -1.74
N ASN A 27 54.71 25.12 -1.31
CA ASN A 27 55.39 24.01 -1.98
C ASN A 27 54.46 22.93 -2.57
N ASP A 28 53.12 23.09 -2.52
CA ASP A 28 52.18 22.12 -3.12
C ASP A 28 51.99 22.35 -4.62
N ALA A 29 52.30 21.33 -5.44
CA ALA A 29 52.38 21.46 -6.89
C ALA A 29 51.10 21.07 -7.66
N GLN A 30 50.11 20.41 -7.04
CA GLN A 30 48.92 19.87 -7.74
C GLN A 30 47.60 20.26 -7.08
N GLN A 31 46.56 20.45 -7.90
CA GLN A 31 45.22 20.84 -7.46
C GLN A 31 44.58 19.64 -6.73
N PRO A 32 43.86 19.84 -5.63
CA PRO A 32 43.19 18.73 -4.95
C PRO A 32 42.21 18.05 -5.91
N ASP A 33 42.28 16.72 -5.97
CA ASP A 33 41.27 15.90 -6.65
C ASP A 33 40.01 15.88 -5.78
N VAL A 34 38.85 16.10 -6.37
CA VAL A 34 37.60 16.31 -5.64
C VAL A 34 36.46 15.51 -6.26
N PHE A 35 35.50 15.12 -5.43
CA PHE A 35 34.25 14.53 -5.93
C PHE A 35 33.42 15.57 -6.68
N HIS A 36 32.81 15.15 -7.80
CA HIS A 36 32.05 16.05 -8.68
C HIS A 36 30.69 16.48 -8.12
N ILE A 37 30.21 15.91 -7.02
CA ILE A 37 28.96 16.34 -6.37
C ILE A 37 29.28 17.13 -5.11
N GLY A 38 28.75 18.35 -5.04
CA GLY A 38 28.92 19.28 -3.93
C GLY A 38 27.62 19.91 -3.45
N THR A 39 27.75 20.82 -2.50
CA THR A 39 26.64 21.59 -1.93
C THR A 39 27.00 23.06 -1.85
N GLU A 40 26.06 23.92 -2.22
CA GLU A 40 26.15 25.37 -2.03
C GLU A 40 26.02 25.67 -0.53
N ALA A 41 27.01 26.33 0.05
CA ALA A 41 27.01 26.78 1.43
C ALA A 41 26.80 28.30 1.47
N GLU A 42 25.77 28.73 2.20
CA GLU A 42 25.55 30.12 2.56
C GLU A 42 26.13 30.40 3.95
N ILE A 43 26.78 31.53 4.14
CA ILE A 43 27.20 31.98 5.47
C ILE A 43 25.99 32.64 6.15
N VAL A 44 25.52 32.05 7.24
CA VAL A 44 24.32 32.51 7.96
C VAL A 44 24.65 33.22 9.26
N ASP A 45 25.80 32.92 9.85
CA ASP A 45 26.33 33.64 11.01
C ASP A 45 27.85 33.60 10.95
N PHE A 46 28.48 34.54 11.63
CA PHE A 46 29.92 34.54 11.79
C PHE A 46 30.28 35.17 13.12
N ASN A 47 31.20 34.53 13.82
CA ASN A 47 31.74 35.04 15.05
C ASN A 47 33.26 35.06 14.97
N GLN A 48 33.85 35.93 15.77
CA GLN A 48 35.28 35.86 16.00
C GLN A 48 35.49 35.03 17.25
N ALA A 49 36.07 33.84 17.10
CA ALA A 49 36.36 32.97 18.22
C ALA A 49 37.44 33.62 19.12
N ASP A 50 37.49 33.21 20.39
CA ASP A 50 38.42 33.78 21.39
C ASP A 50 39.90 33.65 21.00
N ASN A 51 40.23 32.76 20.06
CA ASN A 51 41.56 32.59 19.47
C ASN A 51 41.85 33.51 18.27
N GLY A 52 40.95 34.45 17.95
CA GLY A 52 41.07 35.41 16.86
C GLY A 52 40.70 34.86 15.47
N LEU A 53 40.40 33.56 15.35
CA LEU A 53 39.96 32.96 14.09
C LEU A 53 38.51 33.34 13.80
N LEU A 54 38.23 33.59 12.52
CA LEU A 54 36.88 33.83 12.03
C LEU A 54 36.15 32.49 11.95
N GLY A 55 35.26 32.25 12.89
CA GLY A 55 34.28 31.18 12.82
C GLY A 55 33.15 31.60 11.90
N ILE A 56 32.85 30.77 10.91
CA ILE A 56 31.66 30.94 10.08
C ILE A 56 30.71 29.79 10.33
N VAL A 57 29.45 30.13 10.51
CA VAL A 57 28.36 29.16 10.54
C VAL A 57 27.73 29.19 9.15
N THR A 58 27.75 28.04 8.50
CA THR A 58 27.23 27.89 7.15
C THR A 58 26.00 27.01 7.13
N ARG A 59 25.08 27.32 6.22
CA ARG A 59 23.90 26.52 5.90
C ARG A 59 24.05 25.97 4.50
N GLY A 60 24.00 24.65 4.35
CA GLY A 60 23.89 24.01 3.05
C GLY A 60 22.55 24.37 2.39
N ARG A 61 22.58 24.71 1.11
CA ARG A 61 21.42 25.07 0.29
C ARG A 61 21.18 24.00 -0.76
N ARG A 62 21.67 24.21 -1.98
CA ARG A 62 21.37 23.37 -3.14
C ARG A 62 22.54 22.45 -3.47
N LYS A 63 22.24 21.23 -3.88
CA LYS A 63 23.25 20.32 -4.43
C LYS A 63 23.64 20.82 -5.83
N PHE A 64 24.89 20.59 -6.21
CA PHE A 64 25.36 20.88 -7.55
C PHE A 64 26.35 19.83 -8.02
N MET A 65 26.53 19.75 -9.33
CA MET A 65 27.54 18.95 -9.99
C MET A 65 28.63 19.86 -10.57
N VAL A 66 29.88 19.62 -10.21
CA VAL A 66 31.06 20.32 -10.74
C VAL A 66 31.35 19.80 -12.13
N LEU A 67 31.18 20.67 -13.13
CA LEU A 67 31.43 20.37 -14.54
C LEU A 67 32.92 20.56 -14.88
N GLU A 68 33.51 21.63 -14.37
CA GLU A 68 34.92 21.99 -14.54
C GLU A 68 35.36 22.83 -13.34
N SER A 69 36.65 22.79 -13.00
CA SER A 69 37.21 23.65 -11.95
C SER A 69 38.60 24.15 -12.37
N TYR A 70 38.94 25.36 -11.94
CA TYR A 70 40.24 25.97 -12.17
C TYR A 70 40.65 26.82 -10.97
N GLU A 71 41.95 27.01 -10.80
CA GLU A 71 42.54 27.80 -9.72
C GLU A 71 42.85 29.22 -10.20
N THR A 72 42.55 30.22 -9.37
CA THR A 72 42.88 31.63 -9.64
C THR A 72 44.28 31.99 -9.11
N ALA A 73 44.80 33.15 -9.52
CA ALA A 73 46.14 33.62 -9.12
C ALA A 73 46.29 33.87 -7.60
N ASP A 74 45.19 34.03 -6.88
CA ASP A 74 45.10 34.12 -5.43
C ASP A 74 44.73 32.79 -4.75
N HIS A 75 44.93 31.66 -5.46
CA HIS A 75 44.75 30.29 -4.99
C HIS A 75 43.31 29.90 -4.60
N LEU A 76 42.30 30.60 -5.15
CA LEU A 76 40.90 30.21 -4.98
C LEU A 76 40.50 29.20 -6.06
N LEU A 77 39.85 28.12 -5.64
CA LEU A 77 39.25 27.14 -6.54
C LEU A 77 37.89 27.66 -7.03
N ILE A 78 37.73 27.81 -8.34
CA ILE A 78 36.48 28.23 -8.97
C ILE A 78 35.95 27.08 -9.82
N GLY A 79 34.73 26.64 -9.56
CA GLY A 79 34.05 25.59 -10.32
C GLY A 79 32.88 26.14 -11.14
N ARG A 80 32.73 25.70 -12.39
CA ARG A 80 31.46 25.81 -13.11
C ARG A 80 30.59 24.63 -12.70
N VAL A 81 29.38 24.90 -12.28
CA VAL A 81 28.50 23.89 -11.69
C VAL A 81 27.12 23.90 -12.34
N ASP A 82 26.52 22.72 -12.47
CA ASP A 82 25.09 22.57 -12.73
C ASP A 82 24.38 22.31 -11.40
N PHE A 83 23.44 23.17 -11.03
CA PHE A 83 22.61 22.93 -9.85
C PHE A 83 21.68 21.75 -10.12
N LEU A 84 21.70 20.79 -9.20
CA LEU A 84 20.80 19.65 -9.27
C LEU A 84 19.42 20.10 -8.78
N ALA A 85 18.38 19.61 -9.45
CA ALA A 85 17.00 19.85 -9.03
C ALA A 85 16.84 19.39 -7.57
N GLU A 86 16.15 20.21 -6.77
CA GLU A 86 15.74 19.79 -5.44
C GLU A 86 14.67 18.71 -5.61
N GLU A 87 15.00 17.48 -5.21
CA GLU A 87 14.00 16.44 -5.00
C GLU A 87 13.01 16.97 -3.96
N ALA A 88 11.73 17.03 -4.35
CA ALA A 88 10.67 17.46 -3.47
C ALA A 88 10.68 16.60 -2.19
N PRO A 89 10.45 17.20 -1.00
CA PRO A 89 10.41 16.44 0.24
C PRO A 89 9.36 15.34 0.10
N GLY A 90 9.81 14.10 0.22
CA GLY A 90 8.97 12.92 0.17
C GLY A 90 8.57 12.53 1.58
N GLU A 91 7.31 12.18 1.81
CA GLU A 91 6.92 11.60 3.09
C GLU A 91 7.68 10.30 3.32
N LEU A 92 8.23 10.15 4.53
CA LEU A 92 8.89 8.91 4.89
C LEU A 92 7.86 7.80 5.00
N LEU A 93 8.03 6.81 4.14
CA LEU A 93 7.15 5.68 4.05
C LEU A 93 7.29 4.74 5.25
N PRO A 94 6.22 4.11 5.75
CA PRO A 94 6.26 3.37 7.00
C PRO A 94 7.07 2.07 6.89
N GLU A 95 7.28 1.53 5.68
CA GLU A 95 8.24 0.44 5.45
C GLU A 95 9.71 0.82 5.73
N HIS A 96 10.01 2.12 5.77
CA HIS A 96 11.30 2.64 6.22
C HIS A 96 11.32 2.87 7.74
N ASP A 97 10.28 2.52 8.50
CA ASP A 97 10.25 2.66 9.97
C ASP A 97 11.35 1.85 10.66
N ALA A 98 11.78 0.73 10.04
CA ALA A 98 12.94 -0.02 10.51
C ALA A 98 14.22 0.82 10.40
N LEU A 99 14.39 1.55 9.28
CA LEU A 99 15.50 2.48 9.06
C LEU A 99 15.41 3.70 9.99
N VAL A 100 14.21 4.22 10.24
CA VAL A 100 13.96 5.25 11.26
C VAL A 100 14.27 4.76 12.66
N SER A 101 13.92 3.52 12.99
CA SER A 101 14.19 2.94 14.31
C SER A 101 15.68 2.77 14.51
N VAL A 102 16.40 2.29 13.49
CA VAL A 102 17.87 2.25 13.46
C VAL A 102 18.44 3.67 13.62
N LEU A 103 17.90 4.67 12.93
CA LEU A 103 18.33 6.05 13.04
C LEU A 103 18.01 6.68 14.41
N LYS A 104 16.86 6.35 15.01
CA LYS A 104 16.44 6.77 16.35
C LYS A 104 17.36 6.17 17.41
N GLU A 105 17.74 4.89 17.26
CA GLU A 105 18.74 4.26 18.13
C GLU A 105 20.14 4.88 17.93
N LEU A 106 20.57 5.10 16.69
CA LEU A 106 21.84 5.77 16.39
C LEU A 106 21.89 7.20 16.94
N THR A 107 20.81 7.97 16.82
CA THR A 107 20.73 9.35 17.35
C THR A 107 20.64 9.41 18.87
N GLN A 108 20.21 8.33 19.54
CA GLN A 108 20.28 8.18 21.00
C GLN A 108 21.68 7.78 21.50
N HIS A 109 22.60 7.38 20.62
CA HIS A 109 23.96 7.01 21.02
C HIS A 109 24.72 8.23 21.58
N PRO A 110 25.43 8.12 22.74
CA PRO A 110 26.05 9.27 23.41
C PRO A 110 27.09 10.03 22.60
N LEU A 111 27.72 9.38 21.61
CA LEU A 111 28.65 10.03 20.68
C LEU A 111 27.93 10.83 19.59
N VAL A 112 26.73 10.40 19.19
CA VAL A 112 25.94 11.04 18.12
C VAL A 112 25.15 12.24 18.68
N GLN A 113 24.64 12.16 19.91
CA GLN A 113 23.96 13.29 20.56
C GLN A 113 24.82 14.56 20.66
N LYS A 114 26.16 14.41 20.71
CA LYS A 114 27.11 15.52 20.73
C LYS A 114 27.23 16.26 19.39
N LEU A 115 26.80 15.64 18.28
CA LEU A 115 26.85 16.21 16.93
C LEU A 115 25.65 17.13 16.64
N ASN A 116 24.64 17.15 17.54
CA ASN A 116 23.47 18.03 17.47
C ASN A 116 22.73 17.99 16.10
N ILE A 117 22.64 16.78 15.54
CA ILE A 117 22.04 16.52 14.23
C ILE A 117 20.51 16.54 14.37
N GLU A 118 19.88 17.51 13.71
CA GLU A 118 18.42 17.54 13.57
C GLU A 118 17.97 16.58 12.46
N VAL A 119 17.05 15.70 12.83
CA VAL A 119 16.45 14.71 11.95
C VAL A 119 14.94 14.92 11.95
N ASP A 120 14.41 15.11 10.75
CA ASP A 120 12.96 15.06 10.55
C ASP A 120 12.60 13.61 10.21
N PHE A 121 12.17 12.88 11.24
CA PHE A 121 11.83 11.46 11.09
C PHE A 121 10.57 11.20 10.26
N ALA A 122 9.85 12.25 9.86
CA ALA A 122 8.67 12.15 8.98
C ALA A 122 9.02 12.38 7.50
N GLU A 123 10.25 12.80 7.19
CA GLU A 123 10.66 13.19 5.85
C GLU A 123 11.72 12.21 5.31
N ALA A 124 11.41 11.59 4.16
CA ALA A 124 12.16 10.47 3.61
C ALA A 124 13.62 10.82 3.32
N ARG A 125 13.83 12.02 2.79
CA ARG A 125 15.16 12.52 2.44
C ARG A 125 15.96 12.82 3.70
N SER A 126 15.34 13.38 4.73
CA SER A 126 15.96 13.64 6.03
C SER A 126 16.43 12.33 6.68
N VAL A 127 15.60 11.30 6.73
CA VAL A 127 16.01 10.01 7.31
C VAL A 127 17.09 9.33 6.48
N SER A 128 16.99 9.31 5.15
CA SER A 128 17.99 8.65 4.29
C SER A 128 19.36 9.33 4.38
N LEU A 129 19.40 10.67 4.36
CA LEU A 129 20.63 11.45 4.49
C LEU A 129 21.30 11.24 5.85
N ARG A 130 20.52 11.17 6.93
CA ARG A 130 21.04 11.04 8.30
C ARG A 130 21.50 9.63 8.62
N LEU A 131 20.87 8.61 8.03
CA LEU A 131 21.40 7.24 8.05
C LEU A 131 22.69 7.14 7.25
N ALA A 132 22.75 7.73 6.06
CA ALA A 132 23.97 7.79 5.27
C ALA A 132 25.09 8.51 6.02
N GLU A 133 24.80 9.56 6.79
CA GLU A 133 25.77 10.27 7.62
C GLU A 133 26.32 9.40 8.77
N LEU A 134 25.43 8.67 9.47
CA LEU A 134 25.73 7.97 10.73
C LEU A 134 26.18 6.52 10.60
N LEU A 135 25.85 5.82 9.51
CA LEU A 135 26.32 4.45 9.28
C LEU A 135 27.83 4.43 8.96
N PRO A 136 28.60 3.42 9.43
CA PRO A 136 30.05 3.34 9.26
C PRO A 136 30.42 2.82 7.87
N ILE A 137 29.89 3.48 6.85
CA ILE A 137 30.19 3.25 5.45
C ILE A 137 31.35 4.17 5.09
N GLU A 138 32.31 3.71 4.30
CA GLU A 138 33.43 4.57 3.86
C GLU A 138 32.87 5.79 3.08
N PRO A 139 33.39 7.02 3.31
CA PRO A 139 32.91 8.24 2.65
C PRO A 139 32.80 8.14 1.13
N GLU A 140 33.71 7.38 0.51
CA GLU A 140 33.77 7.09 -0.91
C GLU A 140 32.54 6.31 -1.40
N ILE A 141 32.07 5.33 -0.60
CA ILE A 141 30.90 4.50 -0.91
C ILE A 141 29.61 5.32 -0.73
N LYS A 142 29.52 6.16 0.31
CA LYS A 142 28.37 7.07 0.52
C LYS A 142 28.15 8.00 -0.67
N GLN A 143 29.24 8.52 -1.23
CA GLN A 143 29.19 9.44 -2.35
C GLN A 143 28.97 8.74 -3.71
N ALA A 144 29.35 7.48 -3.84
CA ALA A 144 28.99 6.65 -4.99
C ALA A 144 27.47 6.36 -5.05
N LEU A 145 26.81 6.08 -3.92
CA LEU A 145 25.36 5.82 -3.86
C LEU A 145 24.50 7.00 -4.32
N LEU A 146 24.97 8.25 -4.11
CA LEU A 146 24.30 9.47 -4.57
C LEU A 146 24.56 9.79 -6.06
N GLN A 147 25.42 9.02 -6.72
CA GLN A 147 25.81 9.21 -8.12
C GLN A 147 25.22 8.15 -9.06
N LEU A 148 24.35 7.26 -8.57
CA LEU A 148 23.85 6.11 -9.34
C LEU A 148 22.91 6.51 -10.47
N ARG A 149 23.49 7.00 -11.58
CA ARG A 149 22.86 7.14 -12.89
C ARG A 149 23.12 5.87 -13.71
N TRP A 150 22.49 4.78 -13.30
CA TRP A 150 22.62 3.50 -13.99
C TRP A 150 22.13 3.51 -15.44
N PRO A 151 21.10 4.29 -15.88
CA PRO A 151 20.72 4.32 -17.30
C PRO A 151 21.83 4.95 -18.15
N ARG A 152 22.47 6.02 -17.66
CA ARG A 152 23.59 6.67 -18.38
C ARG A 152 24.83 5.79 -18.46
N ALA A 153 25.07 4.97 -17.45
CA ALA A 153 26.16 3.99 -17.47
C ALA A 153 25.92 2.91 -18.54
N ILE A 154 24.67 2.39 -18.64
CA ILE A 154 24.28 1.43 -19.70
C ILE A 154 24.36 2.09 -21.08
N ALA A 155 23.86 3.32 -21.24
CA ALA A 155 23.95 4.08 -22.48
C ALA A 155 25.41 4.29 -22.92
N THR A 156 26.29 4.68 -21.98
CA THR A 156 27.72 4.86 -22.24
C THR A 156 28.41 3.54 -22.60
N ALA A 157 28.07 2.45 -21.93
CA ALA A 157 28.60 1.12 -22.24
C ALA A 157 28.15 0.67 -23.64
N THR A 158 26.89 0.88 -23.98
CA THR A 158 26.31 0.58 -25.30
C THR A 158 26.98 1.39 -26.41
N ASP A 159 27.17 2.69 -26.19
CA ASP A 159 27.85 3.59 -27.13
C ASP A 159 29.31 3.16 -27.40
N LYS A 160 30.05 2.82 -26.33
CA LYS A 160 31.42 2.31 -26.44
C LYS A 160 31.50 0.96 -27.15
N ALA A 161 30.48 0.11 -26.99
CA ALA A 161 30.43 -1.24 -27.54
C ALA A 161 29.85 -1.32 -28.96
N ARG A 162 29.56 -0.20 -29.64
CA ARG A 162 28.98 -0.16 -31.00
C ARG A 162 29.62 -1.14 -31.98
N ALA A 163 30.95 -1.17 -32.02
CA ALA A 163 31.68 -2.06 -32.93
C ALA A 163 31.45 -3.54 -32.61
N GLU A 164 31.46 -3.90 -31.33
CA GLU A 164 31.21 -5.26 -30.85
C GLU A 164 29.76 -5.70 -31.12
N ILE A 165 28.80 -4.81 -30.86
CA ILE A 165 27.38 -5.04 -31.11
C ILE A 165 27.12 -5.29 -32.60
N LYS A 166 27.66 -4.44 -33.50
CA LYS A 166 27.52 -4.61 -34.95
C LYS A 166 28.21 -5.88 -35.45
N GLN A 167 29.38 -6.23 -34.90
CA GLN A 167 30.06 -7.46 -35.26
C GLN A 167 29.23 -8.69 -34.86
N ALA A 168 28.65 -8.68 -33.66
CA ALA A 168 27.77 -9.75 -33.19
C ALA A 168 26.50 -9.85 -34.05
N ASN A 169 25.89 -8.71 -34.40
CA ASN A 169 24.72 -8.66 -35.27
C ASN A 169 25.00 -9.19 -36.68
N ALA A 170 26.18 -8.91 -37.24
CA ALA A 170 26.56 -9.44 -38.54
C ALA A 170 26.63 -10.99 -38.56
N LEU A 171 27.03 -11.61 -37.45
CA LEU A 171 27.02 -13.08 -37.31
C LEU A 171 25.59 -13.64 -37.30
N ASP A 172 24.71 -13.01 -36.50
CA ASP A 172 23.30 -13.37 -36.42
C ASP A 172 22.60 -13.20 -37.78
N MET A 173 22.84 -12.09 -38.48
CA MET A 173 22.28 -11.80 -39.80
C MET A 173 22.74 -12.83 -40.85
N ALA A 174 24.03 -13.20 -40.84
CA ALA A 174 24.55 -14.22 -41.74
C ALA A 174 23.91 -15.60 -41.46
N ALA A 175 23.74 -15.95 -40.17
CA ALA A 175 23.09 -17.20 -39.78
C ALA A 175 21.59 -17.20 -40.15
N ALA A 176 20.89 -16.09 -39.95
CA ALA A 176 19.48 -15.92 -40.30
C ALA A 176 19.25 -16.09 -41.81
N GLN A 177 20.11 -15.50 -42.64
CA GLN A 177 20.07 -15.65 -44.09
C GLN A 177 20.34 -17.10 -44.53
N GLN A 178 21.31 -17.77 -43.91
CA GLN A 178 21.62 -19.18 -44.22
C GLN A 178 20.48 -20.13 -43.82
N ASN A 179 19.80 -19.83 -42.71
CA ASN A 179 18.69 -20.63 -42.20
C ASN A 179 17.35 -20.32 -42.88
N GLY A 180 17.33 -19.38 -43.85
CA GLY A 180 16.12 -19.02 -44.60
C GLY A 180 15.05 -18.36 -43.75
N ILE A 181 15.42 -17.55 -42.75
CA ILE A 181 14.47 -16.73 -41.99
C ILE A 181 13.82 -15.70 -42.93
N ASP A 182 12.51 -15.48 -42.78
CA ASP A 182 11.77 -14.55 -43.63
C ASP A 182 12.29 -13.10 -43.52
N GLN A 183 12.27 -12.38 -44.64
CA GLN A 183 12.81 -11.01 -44.74
C GLN A 183 12.28 -10.05 -43.65
N PRO A 184 10.98 -10.03 -43.27
CA PRO A 184 10.50 -9.14 -42.21
C PRO A 184 11.12 -9.40 -40.83
N LEU A 185 11.52 -10.63 -40.53
CA LEU A 185 12.23 -10.97 -39.28
C LEU A 185 13.71 -10.58 -39.37
N ILE A 186 14.32 -10.73 -40.55
CA ILE A 186 15.67 -10.23 -40.83
C ILE A 186 15.74 -8.71 -40.65
N ASP A 187 14.74 -7.97 -41.16
CA ASP A 187 14.69 -6.51 -41.03
C ASP A 187 14.57 -6.07 -39.56
N ARG A 188 13.87 -6.85 -38.73
CA ARG A 188 13.76 -6.61 -37.28
C ARG A 188 15.04 -6.98 -36.52
N LEU A 189 15.81 -7.94 -37.04
CA LEU A 189 17.07 -8.41 -36.45
C LEU A 189 18.22 -7.43 -36.71
N LEU A 190 18.18 -6.69 -37.83
CA LEU A 190 19.25 -5.77 -38.22
C LEU A 190 19.49 -4.69 -37.17
N LEU A 191 20.76 -4.51 -36.79
CA LEU A 191 21.18 -3.49 -35.84
C LEU A 191 22.34 -2.67 -36.43
N ASP A 192 21.99 -1.54 -37.04
CA ASP A 192 22.93 -0.56 -37.58
C ASP A 192 23.21 0.58 -36.57
N ASP A 193 23.99 1.58 -36.98
CA ASP A 193 24.29 2.73 -36.11
C ASP A 193 23.01 3.49 -35.70
N THR A 194 22.04 3.60 -36.60
CA THR A 194 20.72 4.20 -36.32
C THR A 194 19.96 3.41 -35.25
N GLY A 195 19.97 2.08 -35.34
CA GLY A 195 19.35 1.20 -34.36
C GLY A 195 20.01 1.31 -32.98
N ILE A 196 21.34 1.46 -32.93
CA ILE A 196 22.07 1.69 -31.68
C ILE A 196 21.79 3.08 -31.10
N ASP A 197 21.70 4.11 -31.95
CA ASP A 197 21.33 5.46 -31.52
C ASP A 197 19.94 5.46 -30.88
N ARG A 198 18.97 4.76 -31.48
CA ARG A 198 17.62 4.61 -30.92
C ARG A 198 17.61 3.86 -29.59
N MET A 199 18.43 2.82 -29.45
CA MET A 199 18.60 2.13 -28.16
C MET A 199 19.11 3.09 -27.09
N ILE A 200 20.15 3.86 -27.40
CA ILE A 200 20.72 4.85 -26.47
C ILE A 200 19.69 5.93 -26.13
N GLU A 201 18.98 6.44 -27.13
CA GLU A 201 17.92 7.42 -26.94
C GLU A 201 16.81 6.86 -26.03
N GLY A 202 16.35 5.63 -26.26
CA GLY A 202 15.36 4.96 -25.42
C GLY A 202 15.80 4.84 -23.95
N ILE A 203 17.06 4.48 -23.70
CA ILE A 203 17.63 4.43 -22.34
C ILE A 203 17.59 5.81 -21.68
N LEU A 204 17.97 6.86 -22.41
CA LEU A 204 18.00 8.23 -21.90
C LEU A 204 16.59 8.81 -21.70
N GLN A 205 15.62 8.42 -22.53
CA GLN A 205 14.22 8.75 -22.33
C GLN A 205 13.69 8.10 -21.05
N VAL A 206 13.96 6.81 -20.83
CA VAL A 206 13.58 6.11 -19.59
C VAL A 206 14.27 6.71 -18.35
N ASP A 207 15.53 7.14 -18.46
CA ASP A 207 16.24 7.88 -17.39
C ASP A 207 15.46 9.13 -16.96
N ALA A 208 14.95 9.88 -17.95
CA ALA A 208 14.25 11.14 -17.77
C ALA A 208 12.81 10.99 -17.25
N LEU A 209 12.22 9.79 -17.30
CA LEU A 209 10.89 9.54 -16.74
C LEU A 209 10.89 9.69 -15.22
N ALA A 210 9.74 10.08 -14.66
CA ALA A 210 9.54 10.07 -13.22
C ALA A 210 9.70 8.63 -12.68
N ASP A 211 10.29 8.50 -11.50
CA ASP A 211 10.37 7.22 -10.81
C ASP A 211 8.99 6.90 -10.19
N PRO A 212 8.32 5.82 -10.60
CA PRO A 212 7.03 5.44 -10.02
C PRO A 212 7.18 4.80 -8.63
N VAL A 213 8.36 4.28 -8.28
CA VAL A 213 8.53 3.46 -7.06
C VAL A 213 8.52 4.35 -5.82
N GLY A 214 7.72 3.94 -4.82
CA GLY A 214 7.58 4.69 -3.56
C GLY A 214 6.52 5.80 -3.61
N GLU A 215 5.91 6.05 -4.77
CA GLU A 215 4.80 7.01 -4.87
C GLU A 215 3.64 6.58 -3.96
N VAL A 216 3.18 7.48 -3.08
CA VAL A 216 1.99 7.26 -2.24
C VAL A 216 0.83 8.09 -2.74
N SER A 217 -0.28 7.41 -2.99
CA SER A 217 -1.55 7.99 -3.41
C SER A 217 -2.66 7.70 -2.41
N ASP A 218 -3.74 8.47 -2.47
CA ASP A 218 -4.96 8.28 -1.68
C ASP A 218 -4.75 8.20 -0.15
N LEU A 219 -3.71 8.84 0.37
CA LEU A 219 -3.40 8.82 1.78
C LEU A 219 -4.42 9.64 2.59
N ARG A 220 -5.34 8.95 3.27
CA ARG A 220 -6.50 9.56 3.96
C ARG A 220 -6.65 9.06 5.39
N TYR A 221 -6.97 9.97 6.30
CA TYR A 221 -7.38 9.63 7.65
C TYR A 221 -8.70 8.85 7.65
N GLN A 222 -8.74 7.80 8.46
CA GLN A 222 -9.95 7.01 8.72
C GLN A 222 -10.59 7.43 10.04
N PRO A 223 -11.88 7.14 10.26
CA PRO A 223 -12.56 7.43 11.54
C PRO A 223 -11.87 6.81 12.76
N SER A 224 -11.08 5.75 12.57
CA SER A 224 -10.30 5.11 13.63
C SER A 224 -9.02 5.87 14.02
N GLY A 225 -8.63 6.92 13.30
CA GLY A 225 -7.42 7.71 13.55
C GLY A 225 -6.21 7.33 12.68
N ILE A 226 -6.19 6.10 12.13
CA ILE A 226 -5.14 5.66 11.20
C ILE A 226 -5.22 6.43 9.88
N GLN A 227 -4.08 6.59 9.22
CA GLN A 227 -3.98 7.12 7.87
C GLN A 227 -3.70 5.96 6.92
N VAL A 228 -4.52 5.80 5.88
CA VAL A 228 -4.42 4.69 4.93
C VAL A 228 -4.21 5.27 3.53
N GLY A 229 -3.21 4.78 2.84
CA GLY A 229 -2.94 5.12 1.44
C GLY A 229 -2.47 3.90 0.67
N LYS A 230 -2.14 4.11 -0.60
CA LYS A 230 -1.55 3.08 -1.46
C LYS A 230 -0.17 3.53 -1.91
N MET A 231 0.83 2.70 -1.68
CA MET A 231 2.15 2.91 -2.23
C MET A 231 2.36 2.03 -3.44
N ARG A 232 2.94 2.63 -4.49
CA ARG A 232 3.45 1.92 -5.65
C ARG A 232 4.79 1.25 -5.35
N VAL A 233 4.87 -0.04 -5.64
CA VAL A 233 6.05 -0.89 -5.45
C VAL A 233 6.36 -1.67 -6.71
N PRO A 234 7.62 -2.11 -6.94
CA PRO A 234 7.92 -3.00 -8.06
C PRO A 234 7.06 -4.27 -8.00
N LEU A 235 6.81 -4.89 -9.15
CA LEU A 235 6.20 -6.22 -9.19
C LEU A 235 7.12 -7.25 -8.53
N GLY A 236 8.42 -7.14 -8.76
CA GLY A 236 9.46 -8.03 -8.25
C GLY A 236 10.41 -8.45 -9.37
N VAL A 237 10.16 -9.60 -9.98
CA VAL A 237 10.95 -10.18 -11.07
C VAL A 237 10.11 -10.29 -12.34
N ILE A 238 10.61 -9.65 -13.41
CA ILE A 238 9.98 -9.65 -14.73
C ILE A 238 10.75 -10.61 -15.65
N ALA A 239 10.05 -11.54 -16.30
CA ALA A 239 10.62 -12.35 -17.38
C ALA A 239 10.17 -11.83 -18.76
N MET A 240 11.13 -11.37 -19.56
CA MET A 240 10.90 -10.89 -20.93
C MET A 240 11.31 -11.94 -21.94
N ILE A 241 10.34 -12.38 -22.73
CA ILE A 241 10.54 -13.41 -23.76
C ILE A 241 10.27 -12.78 -25.12
N TYR A 242 11.30 -12.66 -25.97
CA TYR A 242 11.18 -11.91 -27.22
C TYR A 242 11.89 -12.56 -28.40
N GLU A 243 11.47 -12.20 -29.61
CA GLU A 243 11.98 -12.77 -30.87
C GLU A 243 12.45 -11.66 -31.84
N SER A 244 13.58 -11.94 -32.51
CA SER A 244 14.10 -11.24 -33.68
C SER A 244 14.24 -9.72 -33.52
N ARG A 245 14.41 -9.23 -32.28
CA ARG A 245 14.52 -7.81 -31.93
C ARG A 245 15.58 -7.60 -30.85
N PRO A 246 16.86 -7.46 -31.21
CA PRO A 246 17.94 -7.36 -30.23
C PRO A 246 17.85 -6.09 -29.35
N ASN A 247 17.24 -5.02 -29.85
CA ASN A 247 17.00 -3.78 -29.10
C ASN A 247 16.15 -3.98 -27.84
N VAL A 248 15.20 -4.93 -27.87
CA VAL A 248 14.34 -5.24 -26.71
C VAL A 248 15.16 -5.62 -25.48
N THR A 249 16.37 -6.18 -25.65
CA THR A 249 17.29 -6.51 -24.55
C THR A 249 17.55 -5.31 -23.65
N VAL A 250 17.81 -4.14 -24.23
CA VAL A 250 18.16 -2.93 -23.45
C VAL A 250 16.92 -2.14 -23.04
N ASP A 251 15.89 -2.11 -23.89
CA ASP A 251 14.62 -1.45 -23.58
C ASP A 251 13.96 -2.09 -22.35
N ALA A 252 13.86 -3.43 -22.37
CA ALA A 252 13.30 -4.22 -21.28
C ALA A 252 14.12 -4.09 -19.99
N ALA A 253 15.45 -4.15 -20.08
CA ALA A 253 16.32 -3.95 -18.94
C ALA A 253 16.11 -2.56 -18.31
N SER A 254 16.10 -1.52 -19.14
CA SER A 254 15.99 -0.12 -18.69
C SER A 254 14.65 0.13 -18.01
N LEU A 255 13.54 -0.32 -18.61
CA LEU A 255 12.20 -0.21 -18.02
C LEU A 255 12.08 -0.99 -16.70
N SER A 256 12.60 -2.22 -16.66
CA SER A 256 12.54 -3.06 -15.46
C SER A 256 13.30 -2.42 -14.30
N ILE A 257 14.54 -1.99 -14.53
CA ILE A 257 15.35 -1.36 -13.47
C ILE A 257 14.73 -0.02 -13.04
N LYS A 258 14.20 0.78 -13.97
CA LYS A 258 13.56 2.08 -13.66
C LYS A 258 12.31 1.91 -12.80
N SER A 259 11.58 0.82 -13.00
CA SER A 259 10.43 0.44 -12.17
C SER A 259 10.82 -0.38 -10.93
N GLY A 260 12.12 -0.50 -10.63
CA GLY A 260 12.66 -1.19 -9.45
C GLY A 260 12.58 -2.72 -9.50
N ASN A 261 12.36 -3.30 -10.67
CA ASN A 261 12.24 -4.74 -10.87
C ASN A 261 13.58 -5.38 -11.26
N ALA A 262 13.80 -6.62 -10.82
CA ALA A 262 14.77 -7.49 -11.45
C ALA A 262 14.22 -8.03 -12.78
N CYS A 263 15.11 -8.37 -13.71
CA CYS A 263 14.73 -8.76 -15.06
C CYS A 263 15.44 -10.04 -15.50
N ILE A 264 14.69 -11.00 -16.04
CA ILE A 264 15.19 -12.17 -16.74
C ILE A 264 14.87 -12.00 -18.23
N LEU A 265 15.89 -11.99 -19.07
CA LEU A 265 15.79 -11.79 -20.50
C LEU A 265 16.00 -13.12 -21.22
N ARG A 266 15.05 -13.49 -22.08
CA ARG A 266 15.16 -14.61 -23.01
C ARG A 266 14.81 -14.13 -24.42
N GLY A 267 15.85 -13.83 -25.20
CA GLY A 267 15.72 -13.54 -26.62
C GLY A 267 15.68 -14.79 -27.50
N GLY A 268 15.27 -14.60 -28.76
CA GLY A 268 15.29 -15.63 -29.79
C GLY A 268 16.71 -16.12 -30.12
N SER A 269 16.81 -17.37 -30.56
CA SER A 269 18.09 -18.00 -30.94
C SER A 269 18.77 -17.33 -32.13
N GLU A 270 17.99 -16.68 -32.98
CA GLU A 270 18.41 -15.93 -34.15
C GLU A 270 19.11 -14.61 -33.83
N ALA A 271 18.92 -14.07 -32.62
CA ALA A 271 19.56 -12.84 -32.14
C ALA A 271 20.58 -13.11 -31.03
N PHE A 272 21.06 -14.35 -30.90
CA PHE A 272 21.80 -14.81 -29.72
C PHE A 272 23.10 -14.04 -29.52
N ALA A 273 23.91 -13.84 -30.57
CA ALA A 273 25.17 -13.11 -30.44
C ALA A 273 24.94 -11.63 -30.10
N SER A 274 23.96 -11.01 -30.75
CA SER A 274 23.56 -9.62 -30.53
C SER A 274 23.09 -9.41 -29.08
N ASN A 275 22.20 -10.27 -28.59
CA ASN A 275 21.68 -10.21 -27.24
C ASN A 275 22.79 -10.35 -26.20
N GLN A 276 23.76 -11.26 -26.41
CA GLN A 276 24.90 -11.38 -25.51
C GLN A 276 25.78 -10.12 -25.49
N ALA A 277 26.05 -9.51 -26.65
CA ALA A 277 26.82 -8.28 -26.72
C ALA A 277 26.12 -7.15 -25.95
N ILE A 278 24.81 -6.99 -26.14
CA ILE A 278 24.01 -5.99 -25.44
C ILE A 278 23.90 -6.29 -23.94
N GLY A 279 23.66 -7.55 -23.56
CA GLY A 279 23.58 -7.98 -22.16
C GLY A 279 24.88 -7.74 -21.37
N LYS A 280 26.03 -7.83 -22.03
CA LYS A 280 27.32 -7.42 -21.43
C LYS A 280 27.37 -5.92 -21.17
N CYS A 281 26.85 -5.10 -22.09
CA CYS A 281 26.77 -3.64 -21.90
C CYS A 281 25.89 -3.29 -20.69
N VAL A 282 24.73 -3.96 -20.57
CA VAL A 282 23.83 -3.81 -19.42
C VAL A 282 24.55 -4.20 -18.12
N SER A 283 25.19 -5.37 -18.09
CA SER A 283 25.94 -5.85 -16.91
C SER A 283 27.05 -4.89 -16.50
N GLN A 284 27.80 -4.35 -17.47
CA GLN A 284 28.85 -3.35 -17.22
C GLN A 284 28.26 -2.04 -16.68
N GLY A 285 27.14 -1.59 -17.24
CA GLY A 285 26.43 -0.39 -16.77
C GLY A 285 25.92 -0.54 -15.34
N LEU A 286 25.33 -1.70 -15.00
CA LEU A 286 24.91 -2.04 -13.63
C LEU A 286 26.09 -2.01 -12.66
N ALA A 287 27.19 -2.67 -12.99
CA ALA A 287 28.38 -2.70 -12.15
C ALA A 287 29.00 -1.31 -11.93
N GLN A 288 29.08 -0.50 -12.99
CA GLN A 288 29.56 0.89 -12.91
C GLN A 288 28.66 1.76 -12.02
N ALA A 289 27.37 1.45 -11.99
CA ALA A 289 26.40 2.11 -11.14
C ALA A 289 26.14 1.36 -9.83
N GLY A 290 27.09 0.55 -9.35
CA GLY A 290 27.02 -0.07 -8.01
C GLY A 290 25.81 -1.00 -7.79
N LEU A 291 25.10 -1.40 -8.84
CA LEU A 291 23.98 -2.32 -8.77
C LEU A 291 24.46 -3.76 -8.96
N PRO A 292 23.78 -4.75 -8.35
CA PRO A 292 24.08 -6.15 -8.61
C PRO A 292 23.93 -6.46 -10.09
N VAL A 293 24.96 -7.04 -10.71
CA VAL A 293 24.89 -7.48 -12.11
C VAL A 293 23.80 -8.54 -12.33
N THR A 294 23.38 -9.21 -11.26
CA THR A 294 22.28 -10.18 -11.25
C THR A 294 20.88 -9.53 -11.28
N ALA A 295 20.78 -8.20 -11.21
CA ALA A 295 19.51 -7.48 -11.36
C ALA A 295 18.93 -7.65 -12.78
N VAL A 296 19.78 -7.83 -13.79
CA VAL A 296 19.35 -8.20 -15.15
C VAL A 296 20.13 -9.43 -15.61
N GLN A 297 19.42 -10.51 -15.88
CA GLN A 297 20.02 -11.79 -16.28
C GLN A 297 19.57 -12.18 -17.68
N LEU A 298 20.52 -12.30 -18.60
CA LEU A 298 20.27 -12.86 -19.92
C LEU A 298 20.50 -14.38 -19.87
N LEU A 299 19.50 -15.16 -20.27
CA LEU A 299 19.63 -16.61 -20.35
C LEU A 299 20.57 -16.99 -21.50
N ASN A 300 21.74 -17.53 -21.14
CA ASN A 300 22.79 -17.95 -22.08
C ASN A 300 22.53 -19.34 -22.66
N THR A 301 21.32 -19.60 -23.17
CA THR A 301 20.97 -20.86 -23.84
C THR A 301 20.05 -20.61 -25.03
N THR A 302 20.27 -21.39 -26.09
CA THR A 302 19.36 -21.44 -27.25
C THR A 302 18.30 -22.53 -27.11
N ASP A 303 18.36 -23.31 -26.03
CA ASP A 303 17.41 -24.38 -25.75
C ASP A 303 15.98 -23.84 -25.59
N ARG A 304 15.04 -24.48 -26.27
CA ARG A 304 13.62 -24.13 -26.22
C ARG A 304 12.93 -24.66 -24.97
N ASP A 305 13.52 -25.64 -24.29
CA ASP A 305 13.00 -26.21 -23.05
C ASP A 305 13.18 -25.23 -21.88
N ALA A 306 14.22 -24.39 -21.93
CA ALA A 306 14.45 -23.33 -20.94
C ALA A 306 13.27 -22.34 -20.84
N VAL A 307 12.57 -22.09 -21.95
CA VAL A 307 11.33 -21.29 -21.91
C VAL A 307 10.27 -22.03 -21.11
N GLY A 308 10.05 -23.32 -21.41
CA GLY A 308 9.05 -24.14 -20.72
C GLY A 308 9.24 -24.17 -19.20
N GLU A 309 10.49 -24.36 -18.76
CA GLU A 309 10.84 -24.30 -17.33
C GLU A 309 10.56 -22.91 -16.75
N LEU A 310 11.02 -21.83 -17.40
CA LEU A 310 10.82 -20.45 -16.94
C LEU A 310 9.33 -20.10 -16.74
N LEU A 311 8.44 -20.65 -17.59
CA LEU A 311 6.99 -20.43 -17.48
C LEU A 311 6.34 -21.04 -16.23
N THR A 312 7.07 -21.90 -15.50
CA THR A 312 6.59 -22.62 -14.31
C THR A 312 7.22 -22.14 -13.00
N LEU A 313 8.07 -21.11 -13.06
CA LEU A 313 8.78 -20.58 -11.89
C LEU A 313 7.98 -19.49 -11.17
N ASP A 314 6.69 -19.71 -10.88
CA ASP A 314 5.81 -18.74 -10.20
C ASP A 314 6.20 -18.41 -8.75
N GLU A 315 7.13 -19.16 -8.16
CA GLU A 315 7.78 -18.79 -6.89
C GLU A 315 8.81 -17.65 -7.04
N TYR A 316 9.40 -17.49 -8.23
CA TYR A 316 10.54 -16.60 -8.48
C TYR A 316 10.28 -15.50 -9.51
N VAL A 317 9.26 -15.66 -10.35
CA VAL A 317 8.92 -14.73 -11.44
C VAL A 317 7.49 -14.26 -11.23
N ASP A 318 7.31 -12.95 -11.06
CA ASP A 318 6.02 -12.34 -10.76
C ASP A 318 5.19 -12.08 -12.03
N VAL A 319 5.86 -11.80 -13.15
CA VAL A 319 5.18 -11.51 -14.43
C VAL A 319 6.03 -11.88 -15.64
N ILE A 320 5.36 -12.35 -16.69
CA ILE A 320 5.93 -12.58 -18.02
C ILE A 320 5.43 -11.54 -19.00
N VAL A 321 6.33 -11.02 -19.83
CA VAL A 321 5.95 -10.13 -20.93
C VAL A 321 6.52 -10.67 -22.24
N PRO A 322 5.67 -11.28 -23.08
CA PRO A 322 6.10 -11.79 -24.37
C PRO A 322 6.07 -10.69 -25.44
N ARG A 323 7.12 -10.64 -26.27
CA ARG A 323 7.21 -9.74 -27.43
C ARG A 323 7.64 -10.55 -28.66
N GLY A 324 6.67 -11.05 -29.42
CA GLY A 324 6.94 -11.87 -30.59
C GLY A 324 5.68 -12.10 -31.41
N GLY A 325 5.71 -13.08 -32.30
CA GLY A 325 4.54 -13.45 -33.10
C GLY A 325 3.45 -14.15 -32.29
N LYS A 326 2.24 -14.22 -32.84
CA LYS A 326 1.06 -14.88 -32.25
C LYS A 326 1.37 -16.28 -31.71
N GLY A 327 2.11 -17.10 -32.45
CA GLY A 327 2.46 -18.46 -32.04
C GLY A 327 3.28 -18.55 -30.74
N LEU A 328 4.20 -17.61 -30.51
CA LEU A 328 4.95 -17.53 -29.25
C LEU A 328 4.02 -17.17 -28.10
N ILE A 329 3.20 -16.14 -28.30
CA ILE A 329 2.28 -15.63 -27.27
C ILE A 329 1.27 -16.72 -26.89
N GLU A 330 0.67 -17.41 -27.86
CA GLU A 330 -0.23 -18.54 -27.61
C GLU A 330 0.44 -19.66 -26.82
N ARG A 331 1.70 -20.00 -27.13
CA ARG A 331 2.45 -21.03 -26.40
C ARG A 331 2.68 -20.63 -24.95
N ILE A 332 3.03 -19.38 -24.69
CA ILE A 332 3.26 -18.86 -23.34
C ILE A 332 1.94 -18.86 -22.55
N MET A 333 0.86 -18.38 -23.17
CA MET A 333 -0.47 -18.38 -22.56
C MET A 333 -0.96 -19.77 -22.16
N ARG A 334 -0.70 -20.79 -22.99
CA ARG A 334 -1.15 -22.16 -22.73
C ARG A 334 -0.38 -22.85 -21.62
N ASN A 335 0.86 -22.46 -21.38
CA ASN A 335 1.80 -23.22 -20.54
C ASN A 335 2.24 -22.49 -19.26
N SER A 336 1.98 -21.18 -19.12
CA SER A 336 2.44 -20.38 -17.98
C SER A 336 1.51 -20.48 -16.77
N SER A 337 2.08 -20.73 -15.59
CA SER A 337 1.42 -20.49 -14.29
C SER A 337 1.55 -19.03 -13.84
N ILE A 338 2.52 -18.31 -14.39
CA ILE A 338 2.85 -16.92 -14.06
C ILE A 338 1.92 -15.96 -14.83
N PRO A 339 1.45 -14.85 -14.21
CA PRO A 339 0.71 -13.78 -14.90
C PRO A 339 1.44 -13.23 -16.13
N ILE A 340 0.68 -12.84 -17.16
CA ILE A 340 1.25 -12.40 -18.44
C ILE A 340 0.67 -11.02 -18.81
N ILE A 341 1.52 -10.07 -19.20
CA ILE A 341 1.11 -8.80 -19.81
C ILE A 341 1.30 -8.92 -21.33
N LYS A 342 0.21 -8.91 -22.10
CA LYS A 342 0.23 -9.21 -23.54
C LYS A 342 -1.01 -8.69 -24.28
N HIS A 343 -0.93 -8.69 -25.60
CA HIS A 343 -2.09 -8.77 -26.49
C HIS A 343 -1.91 -10.01 -27.40
N LEU A 344 -3.01 -10.58 -27.87
CA LEU A 344 -2.96 -11.73 -28.79
C LEU A 344 -3.05 -11.30 -30.25
N ASP A 345 -4.02 -10.43 -30.55
CA ASP A 345 -4.35 -9.95 -31.89
C ASP A 345 -4.66 -8.43 -31.85
N GLY A 346 -4.53 -7.77 -33.00
CA GLY A 346 -4.73 -6.33 -33.20
C GLY A 346 -5.88 -5.97 -34.14
N VAL A 347 -7.06 -6.60 -34.01
CA VAL A 347 -8.22 -6.33 -34.87
C VAL A 347 -8.91 -5.04 -34.43
N CYS A 348 -8.45 -3.91 -34.99
CA CYS A 348 -8.89 -2.55 -34.66
C CYS A 348 -9.94 -2.02 -35.63
N HIS A 349 -10.88 -1.21 -35.12
CA HIS A 349 -11.95 -0.61 -35.91
C HIS A 349 -11.93 0.92 -35.92
N VAL A 350 -12.44 1.49 -37.00
CA VAL A 350 -12.88 2.88 -37.08
C VAL A 350 -14.35 2.88 -37.50
N TYR A 351 -15.21 3.54 -36.72
CA TYR A 351 -16.63 3.74 -37.03
C TYR A 351 -16.89 5.17 -37.49
N ILE A 352 -17.35 5.34 -38.72
CA ILE A 352 -17.79 6.63 -39.26
C ILE A 352 -19.30 6.76 -39.05
N ASP A 353 -19.70 7.67 -38.15
CA ASP A 353 -21.09 7.94 -37.80
C ASP A 353 -21.81 8.78 -38.88
N ALA A 354 -23.15 8.83 -38.83
CA ALA A 354 -23.95 9.63 -39.76
C ALA A 354 -23.64 11.14 -39.70
N GLU A 355 -23.25 11.67 -38.53
CA GLU A 355 -22.93 13.09 -38.35
C GLU A 355 -21.41 13.36 -38.35
N ALA A 356 -20.63 12.47 -38.95
CA ALA A 356 -19.20 12.66 -39.12
C ALA A 356 -18.89 13.83 -40.08
N ASN A 357 -17.85 14.60 -39.78
CA ASN A 357 -17.21 15.44 -40.80
C ASN A 357 -16.50 14.50 -41.80
N ILE A 358 -16.90 14.56 -43.07
CA ILE A 358 -16.48 13.59 -44.10
C ILE A 358 -14.98 13.64 -44.37
N ASP A 359 -14.39 14.83 -44.47
CA ASP A 359 -12.97 15.01 -44.74
C ASP A 359 -12.14 14.44 -43.58
N MET A 360 -12.52 14.78 -42.34
CA MET A 360 -11.88 14.27 -41.13
C MET A 360 -12.02 12.74 -41.02
N ALA A 361 -13.18 12.19 -41.36
CA ALA A 361 -13.42 10.75 -41.34
C ALA A 361 -12.54 10.01 -42.35
N ALA A 362 -12.41 10.56 -43.57
CA ALA A 362 -11.55 10.00 -44.60
C ALA A 362 -10.07 10.03 -44.19
N ASP A 363 -9.60 11.14 -43.62
CA ASP A 363 -8.20 11.28 -43.19
C ASP A 363 -7.85 10.38 -42.00
N ILE A 364 -8.73 10.29 -41.00
CA ILE A 364 -8.55 9.40 -39.85
C ILE A 364 -8.52 7.95 -40.29
N ALA A 365 -9.50 7.50 -41.08
CA ALA A 365 -9.55 6.11 -41.55
C ALA A 365 -8.34 5.78 -42.43
N PHE A 366 -7.93 6.71 -43.30
CA PHE A 366 -6.77 6.52 -44.16
C PHE A 366 -5.47 6.42 -43.36
N ASN A 367 -5.22 7.35 -42.43
CA ASN A 367 -4.03 7.30 -41.57
C ASN A 367 -4.01 6.03 -40.70
N SER A 368 -5.15 5.65 -40.12
CA SER A 368 -5.26 4.47 -39.26
C SER A 368 -4.79 3.17 -39.97
N LYS A 369 -4.94 3.08 -41.30
CA LYS A 369 -4.49 1.93 -42.09
C LYS A 369 -3.10 2.09 -42.71
N VAL A 370 -2.83 3.25 -43.32
CA VAL A 370 -1.74 3.40 -44.30
C VAL A 370 -0.44 3.90 -43.66
N GLU A 371 -0.48 4.48 -42.47
CA GLU A 371 0.73 4.97 -41.78
C GLU A 371 1.76 3.84 -41.58
N LYS A 372 1.32 2.73 -40.98
CA LYS A 372 2.10 1.50 -40.82
C LYS A 372 1.17 0.30 -40.92
N PHE A 373 1.46 -0.63 -41.85
CA PHE A 373 0.63 -1.82 -42.04
C PHE A 373 0.89 -2.93 -41.02
N ALA A 374 2.15 -3.14 -40.62
CA ALA A 374 2.58 -4.28 -39.82
C ALA A 374 2.70 -3.94 -38.32
N VAL A 375 1.66 -3.28 -37.78
CA VAL A 375 1.53 -2.91 -36.36
C VAL A 375 0.14 -3.29 -35.84
N CYS A 376 0.06 -3.66 -34.57
CA CYS A 376 -1.16 -4.18 -33.93
C CYS A 376 -2.27 -3.14 -33.73
N ASN A 377 -1.98 -1.85 -33.90
CA ASN A 377 -2.97 -0.77 -33.79
C ASN A 377 -3.45 -0.26 -35.16
N ALA A 378 -3.07 -0.92 -36.25
CA ALA A 378 -3.53 -0.59 -37.60
C ALA A 378 -5.02 -0.93 -37.76
N LEU A 379 -5.75 -0.09 -38.50
CA LEU A 379 -7.15 -0.35 -38.84
C LEU A 379 -7.28 -1.64 -39.65
N GLU A 380 -8.09 -2.59 -39.19
CA GLU A 380 -8.38 -3.83 -39.92
C GLU A 380 -9.82 -3.87 -40.45
N THR A 381 -10.76 -3.23 -39.74
CA THR A 381 -12.17 -3.16 -40.16
C THR A 381 -12.74 -1.74 -40.06
N LEU A 382 -13.19 -1.17 -41.18
CA LEU A 382 -13.90 0.09 -41.24
C LEU A 382 -15.43 -0.13 -41.17
N LEU A 383 -16.08 0.47 -40.19
CA LEU A 383 -17.53 0.49 -40.05
C LEU A 383 -18.05 1.85 -40.51
N VAL A 384 -19.11 1.87 -41.33
CA VAL A 384 -19.67 3.13 -41.84
C VAL A 384 -21.18 3.14 -41.67
N HIS A 385 -21.72 4.19 -41.06
CA HIS A 385 -23.16 4.36 -40.95
C HIS A 385 -23.79 4.44 -42.35
N GLU A 386 -24.95 3.81 -42.54
CA GLU A 386 -25.67 3.77 -43.82
C GLU A 386 -25.88 5.13 -44.50
N GLN A 387 -26.08 6.21 -43.75
CA GLN A 387 -26.30 7.55 -44.29
C GLN A 387 -24.98 8.21 -44.73
N ALA A 388 -23.88 7.88 -44.07
CA ALA A 388 -22.54 8.37 -44.41
C ALA A 388 -21.91 7.56 -45.55
N ALA A 389 -22.29 6.29 -45.73
CA ALA A 389 -21.68 5.37 -46.68
C ALA A 389 -21.63 5.91 -48.13
N PRO A 390 -22.71 6.46 -48.72
CA PRO A 390 -22.67 7.02 -50.08
C PRO A 390 -21.79 8.26 -50.21
N LEU A 391 -21.52 8.97 -49.10
CA LEU A 391 -20.78 10.22 -49.09
C LEU A 391 -19.27 9.99 -48.95
N VAL A 392 -18.86 9.02 -48.12
CA VAL A 392 -17.44 8.80 -47.78
C VAL A 392 -16.80 7.63 -48.52
N LEU A 393 -17.52 6.53 -48.75
CA LEU A 393 -16.91 5.29 -49.26
C LEU A 393 -16.32 5.42 -50.68
N PRO A 394 -16.96 6.08 -51.66
CA PRO A 394 -16.41 6.14 -53.02
C PRO A 394 -15.02 6.77 -53.09
N GLU A 395 -14.83 7.91 -52.42
CA GLU A 395 -13.53 8.60 -52.38
C GLU A 395 -12.52 7.85 -51.51
N LEU A 396 -12.93 7.38 -50.33
CA LEU A 396 -12.04 6.70 -49.39
C LEU A 396 -11.53 5.37 -49.93
N CYS A 397 -12.38 4.56 -50.58
CA CYS A 397 -11.95 3.32 -51.23
C CYS A 397 -10.99 3.60 -52.40
N GLN A 398 -11.19 4.68 -53.15
CA GLN A 398 -10.24 5.08 -54.19
C GLN A 398 -8.88 5.46 -53.60
N ARG A 399 -8.85 6.21 -52.48
CA ARG A 399 -7.61 6.54 -51.76
C ARG A 399 -6.88 5.27 -51.31
N PHE A 400 -7.60 4.31 -50.72
CA PHE A 400 -7.02 3.02 -50.30
C PHE A 400 -6.45 2.23 -51.47
N GLN A 401 -7.16 2.16 -52.59
CA GLN A 401 -6.68 1.46 -53.78
C GLN A 401 -5.41 2.09 -54.36
N VAL A 402 -5.32 3.43 -54.39
CA VAL A 402 -4.11 4.15 -54.81
C VAL A 402 -2.93 3.87 -53.87
N ALA A 403 -3.20 3.70 -52.58
CA ALA A 403 -2.20 3.29 -51.58
C ALA A 403 -1.87 1.78 -51.61
N GLY A 404 -2.46 1.01 -52.53
CA GLY A 404 -2.23 -0.42 -52.69
C GLY A 404 -2.99 -1.31 -51.71
N VAL A 405 -3.98 -0.77 -51.00
CA VAL A 405 -4.80 -1.52 -50.03
C VAL A 405 -5.94 -2.27 -50.74
N GLU A 406 -6.01 -3.59 -50.52
CA GLU A 406 -7.12 -4.44 -50.94
C GLU A 406 -8.33 -4.21 -50.03
N VAL A 407 -9.43 -3.69 -50.59
CA VAL A 407 -10.67 -3.48 -49.84
C VAL A 407 -11.62 -4.66 -50.02
N ARG A 408 -12.14 -5.19 -48.91
CA ARG A 408 -13.16 -6.24 -48.84
C ARG A 408 -14.45 -5.71 -48.21
N GLY A 409 -15.54 -5.65 -48.96
CA GLY A 409 -16.80 -5.04 -48.55
C GLY A 409 -17.95 -6.03 -48.33
N CYS A 410 -18.84 -5.75 -47.38
CA CYS A 410 -20.13 -6.46 -47.28
C CYS A 410 -21.06 -6.12 -48.47
N GLU A 411 -22.21 -6.78 -48.58
CA GLU A 411 -23.19 -6.56 -49.68
C GLU A 411 -23.55 -5.08 -49.88
N ARG A 412 -23.88 -4.37 -48.80
CA ARG A 412 -24.16 -2.93 -48.81
C ARG A 412 -22.96 -2.07 -49.24
N THR A 413 -21.74 -2.48 -48.90
CA THR A 413 -20.52 -1.80 -49.37
C THR A 413 -20.35 -1.98 -50.88
N LEU A 414 -20.63 -3.17 -51.42
CA LEU A 414 -20.59 -3.46 -52.85
C LEU A 414 -21.64 -2.67 -53.65
N GLU A 415 -22.82 -2.45 -53.06
CA GLU A 415 -23.86 -1.59 -53.66
C GLU A 415 -23.40 -0.14 -53.82
N VAL A 416 -22.61 0.38 -52.88
CA VAL A 416 -22.06 1.74 -52.93
C VAL A 416 -20.79 1.82 -53.79
N VAL A 417 -19.92 0.82 -53.68
CA VAL A 417 -18.60 0.78 -54.34
C VAL A 417 -18.39 -0.58 -55.03
N GLY A 418 -18.91 -0.70 -56.25
CA GLY A 418 -18.98 -1.99 -56.97
C GLY A 418 -17.66 -2.63 -57.44
N HIS A 419 -16.49 -2.06 -57.12
CA HIS A 419 -15.18 -2.59 -57.54
C HIS A 419 -14.36 -3.21 -56.39
N VAL A 420 -14.87 -3.25 -55.16
CA VAL A 420 -14.20 -3.90 -54.02
C VAL A 420 -14.47 -5.41 -54.01
N LYS A 421 -13.63 -6.19 -53.31
CA LYS A 421 -13.86 -7.64 -53.17
C LYS A 421 -15.01 -7.90 -52.18
N PRO A 422 -15.78 -8.98 -52.31
CA PRO A 422 -16.76 -9.37 -51.29
C PRO A 422 -16.05 -9.85 -50.02
N ALA A 423 -16.48 -9.34 -48.86
CA ALA A 423 -16.03 -9.82 -47.55
C ALA A 423 -16.78 -11.09 -47.13
N VAL A 424 -16.10 -11.99 -46.42
CA VAL A 424 -16.64 -13.19 -45.79
C VAL A 424 -16.62 -13.07 -44.27
N GLU A 425 -17.28 -13.97 -43.54
CA GLU A 425 -17.35 -13.90 -42.07
C GLU A 425 -15.98 -13.93 -41.38
N ALA A 426 -15.02 -14.66 -41.94
CA ALA A 426 -13.65 -14.72 -41.41
C ALA A 426 -12.93 -13.36 -41.48
N ASP A 427 -13.26 -12.51 -42.46
CA ASP A 427 -12.59 -11.21 -42.65
C ASP A 427 -12.80 -10.25 -41.47
N TRP A 428 -13.87 -10.44 -40.67
CA TRP A 428 -14.16 -9.59 -39.52
C TRP A 428 -13.30 -9.91 -38.29
N TYR A 429 -12.76 -11.13 -38.21
CA TYR A 429 -11.87 -11.56 -37.11
C TYR A 429 -10.37 -11.48 -37.48
N GLU A 430 -10.07 -11.19 -38.74
CA GLU A 430 -8.70 -11.31 -39.27
C GLU A 430 -7.86 -10.06 -38.96
N GLU A 431 -6.68 -10.28 -38.39
CA GLU A 431 -5.62 -9.28 -38.35
C GLU A 431 -4.73 -9.47 -39.57
N TYR A 432 -4.80 -8.55 -40.54
CA TYR A 432 -4.13 -8.70 -41.81
C TYR A 432 -2.64 -8.35 -41.73
N LEU A 433 -2.25 -7.43 -40.83
CA LEU A 433 -0.88 -6.90 -40.69
C LEU A 433 -0.25 -6.47 -42.04
N GLY A 434 -1.11 -5.97 -42.93
CA GLY A 434 -0.80 -5.79 -44.34
C GLY A 434 -1.80 -4.88 -45.03
N PRO A 435 -1.62 -4.62 -46.33
CA PRO A 435 -2.46 -3.71 -47.10
C PRO A 435 -3.80 -4.37 -47.49
N VAL A 436 -4.59 -4.81 -46.50
CA VAL A 436 -5.95 -5.35 -46.65
C VAL A 436 -6.87 -4.69 -45.63
N LEU A 437 -8.09 -4.32 -46.01
CA LEU A 437 -9.07 -3.66 -45.16
C LEU A 437 -10.46 -4.23 -45.38
N ALA A 438 -11.13 -4.68 -44.32
CA ALA A 438 -12.54 -5.05 -44.35
C ALA A 438 -13.44 -3.81 -44.15
N VAL A 439 -14.58 -3.73 -44.84
CA VAL A 439 -15.50 -2.59 -44.79
C VAL A 439 -16.94 -3.06 -44.67
N ARG A 440 -17.64 -2.64 -43.61
CA ARG A 440 -19.04 -2.98 -43.36
C ARG A 440 -19.89 -1.74 -43.16
N VAL A 441 -21.00 -1.65 -43.92
CA VAL A 441 -22.03 -0.64 -43.68
C VAL A 441 -22.96 -1.11 -42.58
N VAL A 442 -23.17 -0.27 -41.57
CA VAL A 442 -24.00 -0.54 -40.38
C VAL A 442 -25.16 0.45 -40.28
N ASP A 443 -26.25 0.04 -39.63
CA ASP A 443 -27.48 0.83 -39.47
C ASP A 443 -27.29 2.03 -38.55
N GLY A 444 -26.36 1.94 -37.61
CA GLY A 444 -26.08 3.01 -36.65
C GLY A 444 -25.14 2.58 -35.54
N LEU A 445 -25.04 3.42 -34.51
CA LEU A 445 -24.10 3.27 -33.39
C LEU A 445 -24.25 1.94 -32.65
N ASP A 446 -25.48 1.49 -32.38
CA ASP A 446 -25.71 0.26 -31.61
C ASP A 446 -25.13 -0.98 -32.34
N GLN A 447 -25.29 -1.05 -33.66
CA GLN A 447 -24.72 -2.14 -34.46
C GLN A 447 -23.20 -2.01 -34.57
N ALA A 448 -22.67 -0.79 -34.64
CA ALA A 448 -21.22 -0.57 -34.63
C ALA A 448 -20.57 -1.08 -33.34
N ILE A 449 -21.13 -0.73 -32.18
CA ILE A 449 -20.66 -1.18 -30.87
C ILE A 449 -20.77 -2.71 -30.76
N ALA A 450 -21.91 -3.28 -31.15
CA ALA A 450 -22.11 -4.73 -31.13
C ALA A 450 -21.08 -5.47 -32.02
N HIS A 451 -20.78 -4.91 -33.19
CA HIS A 451 -19.76 -5.46 -34.09
C HIS A 451 -18.37 -5.40 -33.44
N ILE A 452 -17.95 -4.24 -32.94
CA ILE A 452 -16.63 -4.07 -32.33
C ILE A 452 -16.44 -5.03 -31.15
N ASN A 453 -17.41 -5.10 -30.25
CA ASN A 453 -17.32 -5.97 -29.07
C ASN A 453 -17.37 -7.47 -29.41
N GLN A 454 -17.91 -7.85 -30.57
CA GLN A 454 -17.96 -9.23 -31.04
C GLN A 454 -16.71 -9.65 -31.80
N TYR A 455 -16.24 -8.80 -32.72
CA TYR A 455 -15.22 -9.15 -33.72
C TYR A 455 -13.84 -8.56 -33.40
N GLY A 456 -13.78 -7.45 -32.65
CA GLY A 456 -12.53 -6.79 -32.28
C GLY A 456 -11.73 -7.55 -31.25
N SER A 457 -10.42 -7.30 -31.23
CA SER A 457 -9.49 -7.91 -30.29
C SER A 457 -9.40 -7.16 -28.95
N GLN A 458 -10.30 -6.19 -28.73
CA GLN A 458 -10.31 -5.28 -27.57
C GLN A 458 -9.02 -4.46 -27.46
N HIS A 459 -8.38 -4.16 -28.59
CA HIS A 459 -7.14 -3.38 -28.68
C HIS A 459 -7.42 -1.89 -28.78
N THR A 460 -7.67 -1.38 -29.99
CA THR A 460 -7.93 0.03 -30.23
C THR A 460 -9.10 0.21 -31.18
N ASP A 461 -10.09 1.00 -30.79
CA ASP A 461 -11.25 1.28 -31.64
C ASP A 461 -11.64 2.76 -31.57
N ALA A 462 -12.05 3.33 -32.70
CA ALA A 462 -12.33 4.75 -32.82
C ALA A 462 -13.72 5.02 -33.41
N ILE A 463 -14.33 6.14 -33.00
CA ILE A 463 -15.51 6.72 -33.65
C ILE A 463 -15.15 8.07 -34.26
N VAL A 464 -15.70 8.37 -35.44
CA VAL A 464 -15.69 9.70 -36.04
C VAL A 464 -17.11 10.25 -36.05
N THR A 465 -17.38 11.30 -35.28
CA THR A 465 -18.71 11.94 -35.17
C THR A 465 -18.59 13.39 -34.68
N THR A 466 -19.57 14.23 -35.00
CA THR A 466 -19.77 15.54 -34.37
C THR A 466 -20.84 15.51 -33.27
N ASP A 467 -21.57 14.40 -33.11
CA ASP A 467 -22.58 14.21 -32.07
C ASP A 467 -21.90 13.84 -30.74
N TYR A 468 -22.00 14.75 -29.77
CA TYR A 468 -21.42 14.57 -28.44
C TYR A 468 -22.01 13.37 -27.66
N ALA A 469 -23.32 13.12 -27.79
CA ALA A 469 -23.97 12.02 -27.10
C ALA A 469 -23.52 10.66 -27.65
N ARG A 470 -23.39 10.54 -28.98
CA ARG A 470 -22.87 9.33 -29.64
C ARG A 470 -21.40 9.07 -29.29
N ALA A 471 -20.56 10.11 -29.31
CA ALA A 471 -19.16 9.99 -28.89
C ALA A 471 -19.04 9.47 -27.46
N ARG A 472 -19.81 10.03 -26.52
CA ARG A 472 -19.79 9.60 -25.11
C ARG A 472 -20.30 8.17 -24.93
N ARG A 473 -21.37 7.79 -25.64
CA ARG A 473 -21.89 6.42 -25.64
C ARG A 473 -20.85 5.43 -26.16
N PHE A 474 -20.23 5.71 -27.30
CA PHE A 474 -19.18 4.85 -27.88
C PHE A 474 -18.04 4.61 -26.89
N VAL A 475 -17.49 5.67 -26.28
CA VAL A 475 -16.43 5.57 -25.26
C VAL A 475 -16.85 4.75 -24.03
N THR A 476 -18.14 4.75 -23.69
CA THR A 476 -18.67 4.03 -22.53
C THR A 476 -18.96 2.56 -22.83
N GLU A 477 -19.42 2.26 -24.04
CA GLU A 477 -20.00 0.96 -24.40
C GLU A 477 -19.03 0.05 -25.19
N VAL A 478 -17.99 0.61 -25.84
CA VAL A 478 -16.91 -0.16 -26.47
C VAL A 478 -15.90 -0.58 -25.41
N ASP A 479 -15.64 -1.88 -25.31
CA ASP A 479 -14.80 -2.47 -24.27
C ASP A 479 -13.40 -2.82 -24.77
N SER A 480 -12.71 -1.83 -25.33
CA SER A 480 -11.35 -1.97 -25.84
C SER A 480 -10.33 -1.29 -24.92
N ALA A 481 -9.07 -1.66 -25.05
CA ALA A 481 -7.98 -1.10 -24.25
C ALA A 481 -7.78 0.39 -24.51
N SER A 482 -8.03 0.84 -25.75
CA SER A 482 -8.06 2.24 -26.15
C SER A 482 -9.30 2.53 -26.96
N VAL A 483 -10.10 3.51 -26.52
CA VAL A 483 -11.30 3.95 -27.25
C VAL A 483 -11.18 5.43 -27.60
N MET A 484 -11.28 5.74 -28.89
CA MET A 484 -10.91 7.04 -29.44
C MET A 484 -12.10 7.76 -30.08
N VAL A 485 -12.09 9.08 -30.03
CA VAL A 485 -13.07 9.95 -30.70
C VAL A 485 -12.31 10.88 -31.63
N ASN A 486 -12.67 10.90 -32.91
CA ASN A 486 -12.10 11.78 -33.92
C ASN A 486 -10.56 11.73 -33.96
N THR A 487 -9.98 10.54 -33.73
CA THR A 487 -8.54 10.29 -33.66
C THR A 487 -8.20 8.95 -34.32
N SER A 488 -7.02 8.87 -34.95
CA SER A 488 -6.51 7.66 -35.59
C SER A 488 -6.12 6.59 -34.57
N THR A 489 -6.37 5.32 -34.89
CA THR A 489 -6.01 4.19 -34.01
C THR A 489 -4.49 4.04 -33.82
N GLN A 490 -3.69 4.61 -34.73
CA GLN A 490 -2.22 4.61 -34.68
C GLN A 490 -1.66 5.37 -33.46
N PHE A 491 -2.46 6.24 -32.82
CA PHE A 491 -2.06 6.94 -31.60
C PHE A 491 -2.04 6.03 -30.36
N ALA A 492 -2.54 4.79 -30.43
CA ALA A 492 -2.47 3.84 -29.33
C ALA A 492 -1.03 3.28 -29.21
N ASP A 493 -0.16 4.09 -28.62
CA ASP A 493 1.27 3.87 -28.44
C ASP A 493 1.72 4.56 -27.14
N GLY A 494 2.67 3.97 -26.42
CA GLY A 494 3.10 4.52 -25.12
C GLY A 494 3.74 5.90 -25.19
N PHE A 495 4.43 6.25 -26.28
CA PHE A 495 5.00 7.58 -26.46
C PHE A 495 3.92 8.62 -26.75
N GLU A 496 3.00 8.30 -27.66
CA GLU A 496 1.87 9.18 -28.01
C GLU A 496 0.95 9.42 -26.81
N TYR A 497 0.81 8.45 -25.91
CA TYR A 497 0.04 8.58 -24.67
C TYR A 497 0.78 9.33 -23.55
N GLY A 498 2.01 9.79 -23.80
CA GLY A 498 2.80 10.53 -22.82
C GLY A 498 3.39 9.67 -21.70
N LEU A 499 3.39 8.33 -21.86
CA LEU A 499 4.08 7.42 -20.93
C LEU A 499 5.61 7.48 -21.12
N GLY A 500 6.03 7.96 -22.30
CA GLY A 500 7.42 8.18 -22.69
C GLY A 500 8.28 6.92 -22.83
N ALA A 501 7.71 5.74 -22.58
CA ALA A 501 8.20 4.44 -22.98
C ALA A 501 7.07 3.40 -22.91
N GLU A 502 7.18 2.33 -23.68
CA GLU A 502 6.31 1.15 -23.55
C GLU A 502 7.12 -0.14 -23.47
N VAL A 503 6.65 -1.06 -22.64
CA VAL A 503 7.10 -2.46 -22.68
C VAL A 503 6.29 -3.28 -23.68
N GLY A 504 5.05 -2.86 -23.91
CA GLY A 504 4.14 -3.35 -24.92
C GLY A 504 2.71 -2.92 -24.64
N ILE A 505 1.76 -3.51 -25.36
CA ILE A 505 0.33 -3.21 -25.22
C ILE A 505 -0.38 -4.41 -24.62
N SER A 506 -1.26 -4.17 -23.66
CA SER A 506 -2.10 -5.16 -23.00
C SER A 506 -3.56 -5.00 -23.38
N THR A 507 -4.21 -6.09 -23.82
CA THR A 507 -5.66 -6.11 -24.01
C THR A 507 -6.42 -6.71 -22.82
N ASP A 508 -5.69 -7.31 -21.87
CA ASP A 508 -6.26 -7.90 -20.67
C ASP A 508 -6.85 -6.83 -19.74
N LYS A 509 -7.89 -7.19 -18.98
CA LYS A 509 -8.64 -6.24 -18.14
C LYS A 509 -8.02 -6.01 -16.76
N ILE A 510 -7.20 -6.94 -16.29
CA ILE A 510 -6.63 -6.93 -14.94
C ILE A 510 -5.22 -6.34 -15.02
N HIS A 511 -4.83 -5.61 -13.97
CA HIS A 511 -3.51 -5.00 -13.79
C HIS A 511 -3.23 -3.80 -14.68
N ALA A 512 -2.89 -4.03 -15.96
CA ALA A 512 -2.55 -2.99 -16.92
C ALA A 512 -3.26 -3.24 -18.25
N ARG A 513 -3.86 -2.20 -18.83
CA ARG A 513 -4.63 -2.26 -20.08
C ARG A 513 -4.30 -1.05 -20.96
N GLY A 514 -4.06 -1.30 -22.24
CA GLY A 514 -3.53 -0.33 -23.20
C GLY A 514 -2.00 -0.37 -23.26
N PRO A 515 -1.35 0.69 -23.77
CA PRO A 515 0.09 0.83 -23.70
C PRO A 515 0.59 0.76 -22.25
N VAL A 516 1.57 -0.11 -22.01
CA VAL A 516 2.08 -0.45 -20.67
C VAL A 516 3.44 0.24 -20.48
N GLY A 517 3.45 1.34 -19.73
CA GLY A 517 4.66 2.06 -19.32
C GLY A 517 5.19 1.60 -17.96
N LEU A 518 5.98 2.45 -17.30
CA LEU A 518 6.61 2.15 -16.00
C LEU A 518 5.60 1.75 -14.91
N GLU A 519 4.45 2.44 -14.83
CA GLU A 519 3.42 2.12 -13.85
C GLU A 519 2.84 0.71 -14.01
N GLY A 520 2.73 0.22 -15.25
CA GLY A 520 2.25 -1.13 -15.52
C GLY A 520 3.24 -2.23 -15.09
N LEU A 521 4.48 -1.85 -14.73
CA LEU A 521 5.48 -2.73 -14.13
C LEU A 521 5.57 -2.59 -12.61
N THR A 522 4.53 -2.03 -11.98
CA THR A 522 4.46 -1.84 -10.53
C THR A 522 3.12 -2.34 -9.99
N SER A 523 3.10 -2.76 -8.73
CA SER A 523 1.88 -3.05 -7.97
C SER A 523 1.59 -1.94 -6.97
N GLN A 524 0.42 -1.98 -6.35
CA GLN A 524 0.05 -1.10 -5.24
C GLN A 524 -0.16 -1.93 -3.98
N LYS A 525 0.52 -1.55 -2.89
CA LYS A 525 0.26 -2.08 -1.55
C LYS A 525 -0.38 -1.02 -0.67
N TYR A 526 -1.18 -1.45 0.31
CA TYR A 526 -1.67 -0.52 1.33
C TYR A 526 -0.54 -0.17 2.30
N VAL A 527 -0.39 1.13 2.56
CA VAL A 527 0.41 1.65 3.65
C VAL A 527 -0.51 2.25 4.70
N VAL A 528 -0.24 1.92 5.96
CA VAL A 528 -1.04 2.37 7.09
C VAL A 528 -0.10 3.01 8.10
N TYR A 529 -0.25 4.32 8.29
CA TYR A 529 0.42 5.03 9.36
C TYR A 529 -0.51 5.11 10.56
N GLY A 530 0.00 4.69 11.70
CA GLY A 530 -0.68 4.79 12.97
C GLY A 530 0.19 5.46 14.01
N ASN A 531 -0.46 6.02 15.03
CA ASN A 531 0.14 6.56 16.24
C ASN A 531 -0.05 5.61 17.44
N GLY A 532 -0.19 4.31 17.16
CA GLY A 532 -0.48 3.28 18.16
C GLY A 532 -1.96 2.91 18.27
N GLU A 533 -2.77 3.14 17.22
CA GLU A 533 -4.18 2.77 17.17
C GLU A 533 -4.31 1.24 17.24
N ILE A 534 -4.74 0.76 18.40
CA ILE A 534 -5.15 -0.62 18.56
C ILE A 534 -6.58 -0.74 18.04
N ARG A 535 -6.81 -1.61 17.05
CA ARG A 535 -8.16 -2.01 16.63
C ARG A 535 -8.83 -2.77 17.78
N LYS A 536 -9.42 -2.03 18.72
CA LYS A 536 -10.32 -2.59 19.73
C LYS A 536 -11.49 -3.21 18.99
N ARG A 537 -11.94 -4.42 19.37
CA ARG A 537 -13.24 -4.92 18.91
C ARG A 537 -14.26 -3.79 19.11
N CYS A 538 -15.09 -3.50 18.11
CA CYS A 538 -16.05 -2.39 18.06
C CYS A 538 -17.18 -2.47 19.11
N HIS A 539 -16.90 -2.98 20.31
CA HIS A 539 -17.81 -3.05 21.43
C HIS A 539 -17.50 -2.05 22.53
N LEU A 540 -16.50 -1.15 22.41
CA LEU A 540 -16.06 -0.33 23.55
C LEU A 540 -16.39 1.17 23.46
N HIS A 541 -16.50 1.79 22.29
CA HIS A 541 -16.86 3.22 22.24
C HIS A 541 -18.37 3.47 22.43
N ALA A 542 -19.24 2.64 21.83
CA ALA A 542 -20.65 2.63 22.18
C ALA A 542 -20.89 2.14 23.61
N ALA A 543 -20.06 1.22 24.13
CA ALA A 543 -20.18 0.70 25.48
C ALA A 543 -19.48 1.53 26.55
N GLN A 544 -18.77 2.62 26.25
CA GLN A 544 -18.21 3.51 27.28
C GLN A 544 -19.24 4.57 27.67
N ALA A 545 -19.86 5.21 26.66
CA ALA A 545 -21.06 6.03 26.87
C ALA A 545 -22.22 5.19 27.42
N ALA A 546 -22.45 3.98 26.86
CA ALA A 546 -23.42 3.07 27.44
C ALA A 546 -22.94 2.43 28.76
N ARG A 547 -21.65 2.37 29.12
CA ARG A 547 -21.19 1.89 30.45
C ARG A 547 -21.45 2.89 31.55
N GLU A 548 -21.35 4.18 31.28
CA GLU A 548 -21.62 5.22 32.28
C GLU A 548 -23.12 5.24 32.61
N GLU A 549 -24.00 5.11 31.60
CA GLU A 549 -25.43 4.90 31.81
C GLU A 549 -25.78 3.49 32.33
N LEU A 550 -25.15 2.41 31.83
CA LEU A 550 -25.41 1.04 32.33
C LEU A 550 -24.88 0.82 33.74
N ASN A 551 -23.77 1.43 34.18
CA ASN A 551 -23.25 1.22 35.54
C ASN A 551 -24.18 1.84 36.58
N LEU A 552 -24.64 3.07 36.38
CA LEU A 552 -25.58 3.69 37.31
C LEU A 552 -26.94 2.98 37.26
N SER A 553 -27.43 2.62 36.06
CA SER A 553 -28.69 1.89 35.90
C SER A 553 -28.65 0.49 36.50
N SER A 554 -27.53 -0.24 36.37
CA SER A 554 -27.34 -1.56 36.98
C SER A 554 -27.26 -1.48 38.50
N VAL A 555 -26.57 -0.46 39.03
CA VAL A 555 -26.56 -0.19 40.48
C VAL A 555 -27.98 0.15 40.95
N HIS A 556 -28.72 1.02 40.26
CA HIS A 556 -30.11 1.33 40.59
C HIS A 556 -31.00 0.08 40.56
N LEU A 557 -30.80 -0.83 39.60
CA LEU A 557 -31.53 -2.09 39.52
C LEU A 557 -31.23 -3.00 40.72
N ILE A 558 -29.95 -3.17 41.08
CA ILE A 558 -29.53 -3.95 42.25
C ILE A 558 -30.11 -3.36 43.55
N LEU A 559 -30.13 -2.03 43.67
CA LEU A 559 -30.63 -1.34 44.85
C LEU A 559 -32.16 -1.29 44.92
N SER A 560 -32.87 -1.35 43.78
CA SER A 560 -34.33 -1.42 43.75
C SER A 560 -34.91 -2.62 44.52
N ALA A 561 -34.14 -3.70 44.63
CA ALA A 561 -34.49 -4.90 45.39
C ALA A 561 -34.11 -4.81 46.89
N ARG A 562 -33.52 -3.69 47.35
CA ARG A 562 -33.00 -3.52 48.71
C ARG A 562 -33.55 -2.24 49.37
N PRO A 563 -34.68 -2.32 50.08
CA PRO A 563 -35.24 -1.19 50.81
C PRO A 563 -34.21 -0.58 51.77
N GLY A 564 -33.93 0.72 51.63
CA GLY A 564 -32.99 1.46 52.50
C GLY A 564 -31.61 1.76 51.90
N LEU A 565 -31.31 1.31 50.68
CA LEU A 565 -30.10 1.71 49.95
C LEU A 565 -30.47 2.54 48.72
N VAL A 566 -29.73 3.63 48.49
CA VAL A 566 -29.92 4.54 47.35
C VAL A 566 -28.56 4.83 46.72
N ALA A 567 -28.52 4.94 45.39
CA ALA A 567 -27.34 5.39 44.68
C ALA A 567 -27.34 6.92 44.58
N ASP A 568 -26.26 7.54 45.04
CA ASP A 568 -26.03 8.98 44.86
C ASP A 568 -25.08 9.18 43.67
N ASP A 569 -25.50 10.00 42.71
CA ASP A 569 -24.78 10.30 41.47
C ASP A 569 -24.16 11.71 41.49
N SER A 570 -24.07 12.35 42.66
CA SER A 570 -23.57 13.74 42.77
C SER A 570 -22.13 13.91 42.27
N GLU A 571 -21.26 12.92 42.49
CA GLU A 571 -19.88 12.91 42.00
C GLU A 571 -19.79 12.88 40.47
N LEU A 572 -20.66 12.13 39.81
CA LEU A 572 -20.69 12.03 38.34
C LEU A 572 -21.11 13.35 37.69
N ARG A 573 -21.89 14.17 38.40
CA ARG A 573 -22.36 15.47 37.92
C ARG A 573 -21.37 16.62 38.15
N ARG A 574 -20.23 16.37 38.81
CA ARG A 574 -19.22 17.39 39.07
C ARG A 574 -18.21 17.49 37.94
N SER A 575 -17.90 18.72 37.54
CA SER A 575 -16.83 19.02 36.58
C SER A 575 -15.52 19.32 37.31
N GLY A 576 -14.45 18.57 36.99
CA GLY A 576 -13.11 18.77 37.56
C GLY A 576 -12.70 17.71 38.58
N LEU A 577 -11.54 17.89 39.23
CA LEU A 577 -11.09 17.02 40.31
C LEU A 577 -12.03 17.17 41.51
N SER A 578 -12.53 16.05 42.01
CA SER A 578 -13.39 15.98 43.21
C SER A 578 -12.74 15.07 44.24
N TYR A 579 -12.78 15.48 45.51
CA TYR A 579 -12.23 14.70 46.62
C TYR A 579 -13.36 14.28 47.57
N THR A 580 -13.18 13.17 48.30
CA THR A 580 -14.17 12.62 49.23
C THR A 580 -14.76 13.68 50.17
N ILE A 581 -13.91 14.59 50.68
CA ILE A 581 -14.33 15.67 51.58
C ILE A 581 -15.34 16.63 50.92
N ASP A 582 -15.16 16.95 49.63
CA ASP A 582 -16.03 17.88 48.92
C ASP A 582 -17.43 17.28 48.75
N THR A 583 -17.49 15.96 48.56
CA THR A 583 -18.74 15.19 48.46
C THR A 583 -19.44 15.09 49.79
N LEU A 584 -18.70 14.77 50.85
CA LEU A 584 -19.25 14.70 52.18
C LEU A 584 -19.81 16.06 52.65
N VAL A 585 -19.08 17.15 52.43
CA VAL A 585 -19.53 18.52 52.78
C VAL A 585 -20.80 18.89 52.02
N ALA A 586 -20.82 18.68 50.70
CA ALA A 586 -22.00 19.00 49.90
C ALA A 586 -23.21 18.14 50.28
N TRP A 587 -23.00 16.83 50.53
CA TRP A 587 -24.06 15.93 50.96
C TRP A 587 -24.62 16.33 52.32
N THR A 588 -23.76 16.70 53.28
CA THR A 588 -24.18 17.14 54.62
C THR A 588 -24.97 18.44 54.56
N HIS A 589 -24.55 19.40 53.72
CA HIS A 589 -25.32 20.63 53.48
C HIS A 589 -26.69 20.36 52.84
N ALA A 590 -26.79 19.37 51.95
CA ALA A 590 -28.05 18.98 51.33
C ALA A 590 -29.00 18.24 52.30
N HIS A 591 -28.48 17.68 53.39
CA HIS A 591 -29.24 16.90 54.38
C HIS A 591 -29.04 17.43 55.81
N PRO A 592 -29.55 18.64 56.12
CA PRO A 592 -29.34 19.27 57.41
C PRO A 592 -29.96 18.45 58.55
N GLY A 593 -29.20 18.28 59.64
CA GLY A 593 -29.64 17.52 60.82
C GLY A 593 -29.40 16.01 60.75
N VAL A 594 -28.82 15.51 59.66
CA VAL A 594 -28.37 14.11 59.54
C VAL A 594 -26.88 14.02 59.87
N LEU A 595 -26.49 13.06 60.71
CA LEU A 595 -25.09 12.76 61.01
C LEU A 595 -24.62 11.59 60.14
N PRO A 596 -23.83 11.83 59.08
CA PRO A 596 -23.45 10.78 58.15
C PRO A 596 -22.42 9.83 58.74
N CYS A 597 -22.54 8.55 58.40
CA CYS A 597 -21.52 7.54 58.66
C CYS A 597 -20.87 7.12 57.34
N TRP A 598 -19.56 7.34 57.22
CA TRP A 598 -18.78 6.88 56.09
C TRP A 598 -18.26 5.47 56.33
N ILE A 599 -18.71 4.52 55.51
CA ILE A 599 -18.30 3.12 55.62
C ILE A 599 -17.16 2.85 54.65
N MET A 600 -16.04 2.32 55.15
CA MET A 600 -14.89 1.97 54.31
C MET A 600 -14.17 0.71 54.81
N GLY A 601 -13.40 0.08 53.93
CA GLY A 601 -12.53 -1.03 54.31
C GLY A 601 -11.27 -0.56 55.06
N GLN A 602 -10.70 -1.47 55.85
CA GLN A 602 -9.40 -1.27 56.52
C GLN A 602 -8.29 -0.84 55.55
N ASP A 603 -8.34 -1.31 54.30
CA ASP A 603 -7.40 -0.96 53.23
C ASP A 603 -7.43 0.52 52.87
N ALA A 604 -8.62 1.07 52.67
CA ALA A 604 -8.79 2.50 52.41
C ALA A 604 -8.43 3.33 53.65
N PHE A 605 -8.84 2.87 54.83
CA PHE A 605 -8.61 3.55 56.10
C PHE A 605 -7.12 3.74 56.41
N ALA A 606 -6.28 2.73 56.14
CA ALA A 606 -4.83 2.83 56.32
C ALA A 606 -4.17 3.89 55.40
N THR A 607 -4.84 4.27 54.30
CA THR A 607 -4.34 5.28 53.35
C THR A 607 -4.85 6.69 53.61
N LEU A 608 -5.65 6.93 54.66
CA LEU A 608 -6.19 8.26 54.94
C LEU A 608 -5.16 9.41 54.89
N PRO A 609 -3.91 9.27 55.37
CA PRO A 609 -2.94 10.37 55.35
C PRO A 609 -2.61 10.92 53.96
N ILE A 610 -2.82 10.13 52.89
CA ILE A 610 -2.61 10.59 51.51
C ILE A 610 -3.87 11.20 50.87
N TRP A 611 -5.01 11.21 51.58
CA TRP A 611 -6.26 11.78 51.07
C TRP A 611 -6.26 13.31 51.27
N HIS A 612 -6.82 14.01 50.30
CA HIS A 612 -6.96 15.47 50.35
C HIS A 612 -7.81 15.88 51.57
N ARG A 613 -7.24 16.71 52.45
CA ARG A 613 -7.89 17.25 53.67
C ARG A 613 -8.52 16.18 54.58
N TRP A 614 -7.88 15.00 54.69
CA TRP A 614 -8.43 13.84 55.40
C TRP A 614 -8.79 14.08 56.88
N LEU A 615 -8.03 14.92 57.60
CA LEU A 615 -8.33 15.26 59.00
C LEU A 615 -9.68 15.98 59.16
N GLU A 616 -10.13 16.67 58.13
CA GLU A 616 -11.41 17.38 58.16
C GLU A 616 -12.59 16.43 58.07
N LEU A 617 -12.44 15.21 57.56
CA LEU A 617 -13.52 14.22 57.48
C LEU A 617 -14.20 14.01 58.83
N MET A 618 -13.42 14.02 59.91
CA MET A 618 -13.89 13.84 61.29
C MET A 618 -14.79 14.96 61.79
N GLN A 619 -14.82 16.11 61.12
CA GLN A 619 -15.74 17.21 61.43
C GLN A 619 -17.10 17.03 60.75
N TRP A 620 -17.17 16.17 59.74
CA TRP A 620 -18.32 16.04 58.84
C TRP A 620 -18.95 14.65 58.83
N CYS A 621 -18.29 13.61 59.36
CA CYS A 621 -18.88 12.28 59.49
C CYS A 621 -18.32 11.47 60.68
N ASN A 622 -19.02 10.38 60.99
CA ASN A 622 -18.44 9.23 61.69
C ASN A 622 -17.84 8.26 60.67
N ILE A 623 -16.80 7.52 61.03
CA ILE A 623 -16.16 6.53 60.13
C ILE A 623 -16.41 5.13 60.67
N ILE A 624 -17.00 4.26 59.85
CA ILE A 624 -17.13 2.84 60.12
C ILE A 624 -16.07 2.09 59.30
N VAL A 625 -15.15 1.42 59.98
CA VAL A 625 -14.06 0.67 59.36
C VAL A 625 -14.40 -0.81 59.37
N LEU A 626 -14.52 -1.39 58.18
CA LEU A 626 -14.78 -2.81 57.97
C LEU A 626 -13.45 -3.56 57.89
N ARG A 627 -13.19 -4.44 58.86
CA ARG A 627 -11.99 -5.29 58.87
C ARG A 627 -12.29 -6.66 58.28
N ARG A 628 -11.45 -7.10 57.32
CA ARG A 628 -11.53 -8.45 56.73
C ARG A 628 -10.61 -9.42 57.48
N PRO A 629 -10.96 -10.72 57.57
CA PRO A 629 -10.04 -11.75 58.08
C PRO A 629 -8.73 -11.75 57.29
N GLY A 630 -7.58 -11.83 57.98
CA GLY A 630 -6.25 -11.88 57.33
C GLY A 630 -5.68 -10.53 56.90
N ASP A 631 -6.34 -9.40 57.17
CA ASP A 631 -5.77 -8.08 56.90
C ASP A 631 -4.75 -7.67 57.99
N GLU A 632 -3.47 -7.86 57.68
CA GLU A 632 -2.31 -7.57 58.55
C GLU A 632 -1.71 -6.17 58.34
N ARG A 633 -2.35 -5.30 57.55
CA ARG A 633 -1.82 -3.96 57.27
C ARG A 633 -1.72 -3.12 58.54
N VAL A 634 -0.53 -2.54 58.75
CA VAL A 634 -0.23 -1.65 59.88
C VAL A 634 -0.68 -0.23 59.55
N GLU A 635 -1.46 0.37 60.44
CA GLU A 635 -1.89 1.77 60.30
C GLU A 635 -0.71 2.73 60.52
N PRO A 636 -0.59 3.79 59.71
CA PRO A 636 0.39 4.86 59.95
C PRO A 636 0.22 5.50 61.33
N ALA A 637 1.30 6.07 61.87
CA ALA A 637 1.32 6.63 63.23
C ALA A 637 0.25 7.73 63.43
N GLU A 638 -0.03 8.50 62.38
CA GLU A 638 -1.05 9.55 62.34
C GLU A 638 -2.47 8.99 62.46
N VAL A 639 -2.76 7.88 61.77
CA VAL A 639 -4.04 7.18 61.85
C VAL A 639 -4.21 6.54 63.22
N ALA A 640 -3.16 5.89 63.75
CA ALA A 640 -3.18 5.32 65.09
C ALA A 640 -3.41 6.40 66.18
N GLN A 641 -2.90 7.62 65.98
CA GLN A 641 -3.15 8.74 66.88
C GLN A 641 -4.59 9.26 66.78
N LEU A 642 -5.18 9.25 65.58
CA LEU A 642 -6.59 9.59 65.38
C LEU A 642 -7.50 8.60 66.09
N CYS A 643 -7.24 7.29 65.91
CA CYS A 643 -7.98 6.21 66.56
C CYS A 643 -7.95 6.34 68.10
N ARG A 644 -6.79 6.65 68.70
CA ARG A 644 -6.71 6.88 70.17
C ARG A 644 -7.64 7.98 70.70
N ARG A 645 -8.04 8.95 69.87
CA ARG A 645 -8.88 10.08 70.27
C ARG A 645 -10.35 9.90 69.91
N HIS A 646 -10.63 9.19 68.82
CA HIS A 646 -11.95 9.15 68.19
C HIS A 646 -12.57 7.75 68.11
N GLU A 647 -11.78 6.69 68.32
CA GLU A 647 -12.28 5.31 68.29
C GLU A 647 -13.14 5.02 69.53
N VAL A 648 -14.30 4.41 69.29
CA VAL A 648 -15.28 4.05 70.32
C VAL A 648 -15.72 2.61 70.16
N ASP A 649 -16.02 1.95 71.27
CA ASP A 649 -16.54 0.57 71.27
C ASP A 649 -18.02 0.50 70.87
N VAL A 650 -18.77 1.60 71.04
CA VAL A 650 -20.17 1.74 70.65
C VAL A 650 -20.37 3.15 70.09
N MET A 651 -20.98 3.24 68.91
CA MET A 651 -21.20 4.53 68.25
C MET A 651 -22.39 5.27 68.88
N ASP A 652 -22.23 6.59 69.08
CA ASP A 652 -23.26 7.49 69.62
C ASP A 652 -23.90 8.22 68.42
N ASP A 653 -25.17 7.94 68.17
CA ASP A 653 -25.90 8.45 67.00
C ASP A 653 -26.22 9.95 67.08
N GLN A 654 -25.81 10.63 68.16
CA GLN A 654 -25.93 12.08 68.33
C GLN A 654 -24.60 12.84 68.20
N LYS A 655 -23.48 12.16 67.94
CA LYS A 655 -22.15 12.78 67.84
C LYS A 655 -21.49 12.52 66.48
N ILE A 656 -20.61 13.44 66.10
CA ILE A 656 -19.80 13.34 64.87
C ILE A 656 -18.31 13.20 65.22
N GLY A 657 -17.53 12.66 64.30
CA GLY A 657 -16.10 12.45 64.51
C GLY A 657 -15.77 11.24 65.37
N GLN A 658 -16.61 10.21 65.35
CA GLN A 658 -16.32 8.91 65.96
C GLN A 658 -15.79 7.91 64.92
N ILE A 659 -14.96 6.96 65.37
CA ILE A 659 -14.47 5.84 64.55
C ILE A 659 -14.96 4.54 65.19
N TYR A 660 -15.59 3.68 64.40
CA TYR A 660 -16.12 2.40 64.88
C TYR A 660 -15.66 1.25 63.99
N ARG A 661 -15.16 0.17 64.60
CA ARG A 661 -14.59 -0.98 63.87
C ARG A 661 -15.47 -2.22 63.93
N VAL A 662 -15.84 -2.72 62.76
CA VAL A 662 -16.67 -3.92 62.64
C VAL A 662 -15.78 -5.14 62.39
N HIS A 663 -15.87 -6.14 63.28
CA HIS A 663 -14.95 -7.29 63.37
C HIS A 663 -15.55 -8.66 62.95
N ARG A 664 -16.73 -8.72 62.32
CA ARG A 664 -17.38 -9.99 61.89
C ARG A 664 -17.87 -9.88 60.44
N PRO A 665 -17.68 -10.91 59.58
CA PRO A 665 -17.50 -10.74 58.14
C PRO A 665 -18.83 -10.71 57.37
N MET A 666 -18.81 -10.15 56.15
CA MET A 666 -19.79 -10.51 55.11
C MET A 666 -19.19 -11.03 53.80
N LEU A 667 -17.90 -10.79 53.48
CA LEU A 667 -17.24 -11.31 52.28
C LEU A 667 -15.71 -11.36 52.48
N GLU A 668 -15.04 -12.44 52.05
CA GLU A 668 -13.58 -12.60 52.12
C GLU A 668 -12.82 -11.84 51.01
N VAL A 669 -13.52 -11.45 49.93
CA VAL A 669 -12.92 -10.81 48.75
C VAL A 669 -12.96 -9.29 48.86
N SER A 670 -11.86 -8.61 48.53
CA SER A 670 -11.84 -7.14 48.37
C SER A 670 -11.80 -6.68 46.91
N ALA A 671 -12.46 -5.55 46.62
CA ALA A 671 -12.34 -4.89 45.32
C ALA A 671 -10.89 -4.44 45.02
N THR A 672 -10.08 -4.23 46.07
CA THR A 672 -8.65 -3.92 45.92
C THR A 672 -7.88 -5.15 45.46
N ASP A 673 -8.14 -6.34 46.02
CA ASP A 673 -7.50 -7.60 45.59
C ASP A 673 -7.88 -7.98 44.15
N VAL A 674 -9.15 -7.76 43.77
CA VAL A 674 -9.60 -7.94 42.38
C VAL A 674 -8.82 -6.99 41.45
N ARG A 675 -8.73 -5.70 41.79
CA ARG A 675 -7.99 -4.72 40.98
C ARG A 675 -6.50 -5.02 40.93
N ASP A 676 -5.89 -5.46 42.02
CA ASP A 676 -4.46 -5.75 42.09
C ASP A 676 -4.10 -7.05 41.36
N ARG A 677 -4.97 -8.07 41.37
CA ARG A 677 -4.83 -9.26 40.52
C ARG A 677 -4.92 -8.88 39.05
N LEU A 678 -5.91 -8.08 38.66
CA LEU A 678 -6.06 -7.61 37.28
C LEU A 678 -4.86 -6.77 36.82
N LYS A 679 -4.33 -5.87 37.67
CA LYS A 679 -3.11 -5.10 37.38
C LYS A 679 -1.88 -5.99 37.16
N LYS A 680 -1.82 -7.13 37.85
CA LYS A 680 -0.76 -8.14 37.70
C LYS A 680 -1.01 -9.11 36.54
N GLY A 681 -2.04 -8.88 35.72
CA GLY A 681 -2.42 -9.76 34.61
C GLY A 681 -2.99 -11.12 35.03
N LEU A 682 -3.31 -11.29 36.31
CA LEU A 682 -3.88 -12.53 36.83
C LEU A 682 -5.40 -12.54 36.63
N PRO A 683 -5.99 -13.68 36.23
CA PRO A 683 -7.44 -13.80 36.13
C PRO A 683 -8.09 -13.58 37.51
N ALA A 684 -9.17 -12.80 37.54
CA ALA A 684 -10.01 -12.58 38.70
C ALA A 684 -11.38 -13.25 38.57
N LYS A 685 -11.55 -14.10 37.54
CA LYS A 685 -12.79 -14.81 37.22
C LYS A 685 -13.24 -15.71 38.38
N ASP A 686 -12.30 -16.37 39.05
CA ASP A 686 -12.55 -17.22 40.22
C ASP A 686 -13.01 -16.43 41.48
N LEU A 687 -12.99 -15.09 41.40
CA LEU A 687 -13.52 -14.19 42.43
C LEU A 687 -14.94 -13.66 42.06
N LEU A 688 -15.48 -14.08 40.91
CA LEU A 688 -16.79 -13.71 40.36
C LEU A 688 -17.61 -14.99 40.06
N ALA A 689 -18.95 -14.94 40.11
CA ALA A 689 -19.77 -16.11 39.76
C ALA A 689 -19.78 -16.36 38.22
N ASP A 690 -19.67 -17.62 37.79
CA ASP A 690 -19.42 -18.02 36.38
C ASP A 690 -20.73 -18.27 35.59
N PRO A 691 -20.90 -17.76 34.33
CA PRO A 691 -22.05 -18.06 33.47
C PRO A 691 -22.02 -19.42 32.74
N ALA A 692 -20.99 -20.24 32.98
CA ALA A 692 -20.87 -21.59 32.43
C ALA A 692 -21.02 -22.64 33.55
N LEU A 693 -21.85 -23.65 33.32
CA LEU A 693 -22.07 -24.77 34.22
C LEU A 693 -21.21 -25.94 33.75
N ASP A 694 -20.38 -26.49 34.64
CA ASP A 694 -19.69 -27.77 34.41
C ASP A 694 -20.67 -28.91 34.69
N VAL A 695 -20.99 -29.68 33.65
CA VAL A 695 -21.92 -30.82 33.72
C VAL A 695 -21.25 -32.14 33.34
N SER A 696 -19.92 -32.14 33.20
CA SER A 696 -19.12 -33.30 32.77
C SER A 696 -19.33 -34.55 33.64
N ASN A 697 -19.64 -34.36 34.92
CA ASN A 697 -19.93 -35.44 35.87
C ASN A 697 -21.44 -35.78 35.98
N LEU A 698 -22.30 -35.01 35.33
CA LEU A 698 -23.77 -35.15 35.42
C LEU A 698 -24.36 -35.76 34.15
N THR A 699 -23.72 -35.57 33.00
CA THR A 699 -24.18 -36.11 31.71
C THR A 699 -23.00 -36.47 30.81
N PRO A 700 -23.06 -37.60 30.08
CA PRO A 700 -22.05 -37.94 29.09
C PRO A 700 -22.20 -37.17 27.76
N ILE A 701 -23.22 -36.31 27.63
CA ILE A 701 -23.57 -35.64 26.37
C ILE A 701 -22.63 -34.46 26.08
N THR A 702 -22.27 -33.69 27.10
CA THR A 702 -21.43 -32.49 26.98
C THR A 702 -20.71 -32.23 28.30
N ASP A 703 -19.57 -31.56 28.26
CA ASP A 703 -18.80 -31.24 29.46
C ASP A 703 -19.25 -29.91 30.07
N PHE A 704 -19.66 -28.94 29.25
CA PHE A 704 -20.07 -27.62 29.70
C PHE A 704 -21.38 -27.15 29.08
N MET A 705 -22.22 -26.52 29.90
CA MET A 705 -23.42 -25.80 29.46
C MET A 705 -23.26 -24.29 29.64
N VAL A 706 -23.56 -23.54 28.59
CA VAL A 706 -23.51 -22.07 28.60
C VAL A 706 -24.92 -21.52 28.40
N LEU A 707 -25.38 -20.68 29.33
CA LEU A 707 -26.73 -20.13 29.32
C LEU A 707 -26.70 -18.62 29.01
N VAL A 708 -27.25 -18.24 27.86
CA VAL A 708 -27.24 -16.86 27.35
C VAL A 708 -28.67 -16.35 27.21
N THR A 709 -28.93 -15.12 27.64
CA THR A 709 -30.25 -14.48 27.51
C THR A 709 -30.27 -13.47 26.38
N GLY A 710 -31.21 -13.62 25.45
CA GLY A 710 -31.59 -12.62 24.46
C GLY A 710 -32.81 -11.81 24.90
N THR A 711 -32.96 -10.61 24.34
CA THR A 711 -34.06 -9.68 24.66
C THR A 711 -35.20 -9.70 23.65
N SER A 712 -35.07 -10.47 22.55
CA SER A 712 -36.09 -10.69 21.52
C SER A 712 -35.71 -11.88 20.63
N ASN A 713 -36.65 -12.42 19.84
CA ASN A 713 -36.39 -13.50 18.88
C ASN A 713 -35.26 -13.14 17.89
N ARG A 714 -35.22 -11.89 17.42
CA ARG A 714 -34.17 -11.42 16.52
C ARG A 714 -32.80 -11.38 17.22
N HIS A 715 -32.77 -11.01 18.49
CA HIS A 715 -31.54 -10.98 19.28
C HIS A 715 -31.03 -12.40 19.57
N VAL A 716 -31.90 -13.33 19.96
CA VAL A 716 -31.55 -14.74 20.15
C VAL A 716 -30.99 -15.33 18.86
N LYS A 717 -31.64 -15.10 17.71
CA LYS A 717 -31.11 -15.52 16.40
C LYS A 717 -29.71 -14.98 16.13
N SER A 718 -29.50 -13.68 16.36
CA SER A 718 -28.19 -13.05 16.15
C SER A 718 -27.10 -13.61 17.07
N LEU A 719 -27.43 -13.91 18.34
CA LEU A 719 -26.50 -14.53 19.29
C LEU A 719 -26.09 -15.92 18.81
N VAL A 720 -27.06 -16.73 18.37
CA VAL A 720 -26.83 -18.08 17.84
C VAL A 720 -25.96 -18.05 16.58
N ASP A 721 -26.26 -17.15 15.64
CA ASP A 721 -25.48 -17.00 14.41
C ASP A 721 -24.01 -16.65 14.72
N GLN A 722 -23.78 -15.74 15.68
CA GLN A 722 -22.42 -15.39 16.13
C GLN A 722 -21.71 -16.53 16.86
N VAL A 723 -22.42 -17.30 17.69
CA VAL A 723 -21.85 -18.49 18.36
C VAL A 723 -21.37 -19.51 17.34
N ILE A 724 -22.16 -19.75 16.29
CA ILE A 724 -21.81 -20.68 15.21
C ILE A 724 -20.64 -20.18 14.38
N GLU A 725 -20.62 -18.89 14.04
CA GLU A 725 -19.52 -18.28 13.28
C GLU A 725 -18.22 -18.31 14.08
N ALA A 726 -18.27 -17.96 15.36
CA ALA A 726 -17.13 -18.04 16.27
C ALA A 726 -16.63 -19.47 16.40
N ALA A 727 -17.52 -20.45 16.62
CA ALA A 727 -17.13 -21.86 16.71
C ALA A 727 -16.37 -22.34 15.47
N LYS A 728 -16.84 -21.98 14.26
CA LYS A 728 -16.14 -22.28 13.01
C LYS A 728 -14.78 -21.59 12.93
N GLY A 729 -14.69 -20.33 13.36
CA GLY A 729 -13.43 -19.57 13.38
C GLY A 729 -12.35 -20.17 14.30
N PHE A 730 -12.74 -20.89 15.34
CA PHE A 730 -11.83 -21.62 16.24
C PHE A 730 -11.56 -23.08 15.82
N GLY A 731 -12.02 -23.49 14.63
CA GLY A 731 -11.88 -24.87 14.15
C GLY A 731 -12.85 -25.88 14.79
N GLY A 732 -13.83 -25.40 15.55
CA GLY A 732 -14.88 -26.22 16.15
C GLY A 732 -15.96 -26.63 15.15
N ARG A 733 -16.52 -27.84 15.32
CA ARG A 733 -17.59 -28.36 14.48
C ARG A 733 -18.94 -28.19 15.17
N VAL A 734 -19.86 -27.46 14.54
CA VAL A 734 -21.27 -27.41 14.97
C VAL A 734 -21.93 -28.75 14.64
N ARG A 735 -22.36 -29.48 15.67
CA ARG A 735 -22.98 -30.81 15.54
C ARG A 735 -24.47 -30.72 15.24
N GLY A 736 -25.16 -29.75 15.83
CA GLY A 736 -26.59 -29.53 15.62
C GLY A 736 -27.05 -28.17 16.15
N VAL A 737 -28.18 -27.67 15.63
CA VAL A 737 -28.83 -26.45 16.11
C VAL A 737 -30.33 -26.66 16.13
N GLU A 738 -30.95 -26.54 17.31
CA GLU A 738 -32.39 -26.81 17.54
C GLU A 738 -33.11 -25.55 18.01
N GLY A 739 -34.40 -25.41 17.68
CA GLY A 739 -35.23 -24.28 18.15
C GLY A 739 -35.15 -22.99 17.32
N ARG A 740 -34.46 -23.01 16.17
CA ARG A 740 -34.34 -21.84 15.26
C ARG A 740 -35.64 -21.35 14.65
N GLU A 741 -36.71 -22.13 14.69
CA GLU A 741 -37.99 -21.77 14.09
C GLU A 741 -38.68 -20.64 14.87
N SER A 742 -38.72 -20.73 16.21
CA SER A 742 -39.27 -19.67 17.06
C SER A 742 -38.22 -18.62 17.43
N ASN A 743 -36.96 -19.02 17.60
CA ASN A 743 -35.90 -18.21 18.20
C ASN A 743 -36.24 -17.71 19.62
N GLU A 744 -37.20 -18.33 20.29
CA GLU A 744 -37.50 -18.06 21.69
C GLU A 744 -36.50 -18.78 22.60
N TRP A 745 -36.11 -19.99 22.20
CA TRP A 745 -35.04 -20.77 22.78
C TRP A 745 -34.35 -21.56 21.69
N VAL A 746 -33.05 -21.32 21.52
CA VAL A 746 -32.22 -22.00 20.54
C VAL A 746 -31.06 -22.69 21.26
N LEU A 747 -30.83 -23.94 20.90
CA LEU A 747 -29.72 -24.76 21.40
C LEU A 747 -28.69 -24.93 20.29
N VAL A 748 -27.42 -24.70 20.60
CA VAL A 748 -26.28 -24.96 19.70
C VAL A 748 -25.39 -26.03 20.32
N ASP A 749 -25.26 -27.16 19.64
CA ASP A 749 -24.39 -28.26 20.03
C ASP A 749 -23.02 -28.13 19.34
N LEU A 750 -21.98 -27.95 20.14
CA LEU A 750 -20.58 -27.89 19.70
C LEU A 750 -19.77 -29.13 20.13
N GLY A 751 -20.43 -30.16 20.65
CA GLY A 751 -19.84 -31.34 21.26
C GLY A 751 -19.64 -31.16 22.75
N ASP A 752 -18.41 -30.87 23.15
CA ASP A 752 -18.02 -30.78 24.57
C ASP A 752 -18.61 -29.53 25.25
N VAL A 753 -19.22 -28.63 24.46
CA VAL A 753 -19.99 -27.47 24.94
C VAL A 753 -21.35 -27.40 24.27
N ILE A 754 -22.41 -27.21 25.07
CA ILE A 754 -23.75 -26.88 24.59
C ILE A 754 -24.12 -25.45 25.03
N VAL A 755 -24.61 -24.65 24.07
CA VAL A 755 -25.05 -23.27 24.32
C VAL A 755 -26.57 -23.19 24.22
N HIS A 756 -27.23 -22.75 25.28
CA HIS A 756 -28.65 -22.39 25.26
C HIS A 756 -28.79 -20.87 25.19
N ALA A 757 -29.34 -20.37 24.07
CA ALA A 757 -29.72 -18.99 23.90
C ALA A 757 -31.24 -18.85 24.05
N MET A 758 -31.69 -18.18 25.11
CA MET A 758 -33.11 -18.10 25.50
C MET A 758 -33.58 -16.66 25.61
N GLN A 759 -34.85 -16.39 25.30
CA GLN A 759 -35.49 -15.18 25.80
C GLN A 759 -35.56 -15.20 27.33
N LYS A 760 -35.67 -14.02 27.93
CA LYS A 760 -35.70 -13.86 29.38
C LYS A 760 -36.83 -14.69 30.02
N GLU A 761 -38.01 -14.64 29.42
CA GLU A 761 -39.21 -15.34 29.87
C GLU A 761 -39.02 -16.86 29.81
N ALA A 762 -38.39 -17.37 28.75
CA ALA A 762 -38.09 -18.80 28.62
C ALA A 762 -37.04 -19.26 29.64
N ARG A 763 -35.97 -18.48 29.84
CA ARG A 763 -34.93 -18.80 30.82
C ARG A 763 -35.47 -18.81 32.26
N GLU A 764 -36.28 -17.83 32.61
CA GLU A 764 -36.94 -17.77 33.93
C GLU A 764 -37.94 -18.91 34.13
N PHE A 765 -38.64 -19.33 33.07
CA PHE A 765 -39.60 -20.43 33.14
C PHE A 765 -38.93 -21.80 33.28
N TYR A 766 -37.87 -22.07 32.51
CA TYR A 766 -37.19 -23.37 32.50
C TYR A 766 -36.10 -23.52 33.56
N ASP A 767 -35.49 -22.42 34.02
CA ASP A 767 -34.52 -22.34 35.12
C ASP A 767 -33.47 -23.47 35.08
N LEU A 768 -32.79 -23.59 33.94
CA LEU A 768 -31.84 -24.67 33.69
C LEU A 768 -30.65 -24.61 34.65
N GLU A 769 -30.27 -23.42 35.09
CA GLU A 769 -29.27 -23.19 36.14
C GLU A 769 -29.57 -24.03 37.38
N ARG A 770 -30.81 -23.95 37.86
CA ARG A 770 -31.24 -24.70 39.03
C ARG A 770 -31.39 -26.18 38.72
N LEU A 771 -31.98 -26.52 37.58
CA LEU A 771 -32.21 -27.90 37.16
C LEU A 771 -30.90 -28.70 37.16
N TRP A 772 -29.85 -28.17 36.54
CA TRP A 772 -28.55 -28.84 36.45
C TRP A 772 -27.71 -28.73 37.73
N ALA A 773 -27.94 -27.71 38.56
CA ALA A 773 -27.28 -27.59 39.86
C ALA A 773 -27.83 -28.57 40.93
N GLU A 774 -29.08 -29.03 40.81
CA GLU A 774 -29.74 -29.92 41.77
C GLU A 774 -29.68 -31.42 41.38
N MET A 775 -29.08 -31.78 40.23
CA MET A 775 -28.99 -33.20 39.81
C MET A 775 -28.00 -33.99 40.68
N PRO A 776 -28.41 -35.10 41.32
CA PRO A 776 -27.49 -35.98 42.02
C PRO A 776 -26.55 -36.66 41.02
N ALA A 777 -25.26 -36.68 41.32
CA ALA A 777 -24.27 -37.45 40.58
C ALA A 777 -24.42 -38.96 40.90
N ASP A 778 -25.50 -39.59 40.45
CA ASP A 778 -25.72 -41.02 40.68
C ASP A 778 -25.14 -41.89 39.56
N SER A 779 -24.20 -42.72 40.00
CA SER A 779 -23.71 -43.94 39.39
C SER A 779 -24.85 -44.91 39.00
N GLU A 780 -24.67 -45.64 37.90
CA GLU A 780 -25.49 -46.79 37.44
C GLU A 780 -26.71 -46.50 36.53
N THR A 781 -26.48 -46.06 35.29
CA THR A 781 -27.09 -46.71 34.11
C THR A 781 -26.38 -46.24 32.83
N ARG A 782 -25.43 -47.05 32.33
CA ARG A 782 -24.92 -46.98 30.95
C ARG A 782 -25.28 -48.28 30.26
N VAL A 783 -26.23 -48.24 29.32
CA VAL A 783 -26.39 -49.18 28.20
C VAL A 783 -26.36 -48.38 26.93
#